data_AF-A0A1H7QMA3-F1
#
_entry.id   AF-A0A1H7QMA3-F1
#
_cell.length_a   1.000
_cell.length_b   1.000
_cell.length_c   1.000
_cell.angle_alpha   90.00
_cell.angle_beta   90.00
_cell.angle_gamma   90.00
#
_symmetry.space_group_name_H-M   'P 1'
#
loop_
_entity.id
_entity.type
_entity.pdbx_description
1 polymer ?
#
loop_
_entity_poly.entity_id
_entity_poly.type
_entity_poly.pdbx_seq_one_letter_code
_entity_poly.pdbx_strand_id
1 'polypeptide(L)'
;MSETTALRQLMGRWLTLRPFRLPRIRIGGAGGAVTGLVLLALCLAVLGFWWHNTTHLIESARPVVSLERLDLALARGETVTIGRRELLQPQRFDAAEARHVALTRQPDGRVTIRNVANTRRLWLDYLNGAGSFSARWRFQPGDRIAAGALAIAVDEARPGRLALTLTEAGKPARKLTIDSTGPLSTLRLDGNALSVCQPRSGADRIREIVTGLIATDERGEDRIVSLGGRLTCSVREEAHVGASALPFKALTIVARGGSYFLAPGDAVDAPRPPVLFARGNQRITDFTDIAWELDPDGPARLSHMIIGRTRYAVDIGEEANGRLPLRLTPLSKTHRFAPDDAEALRATATTDSVRPVVTPPRQPMSAAELGNPLSSLNGVERIVRLLLTLGIAVFGVLAAMHHATLFRRSAILVRLVGALGSTAFIGAATMLVLAPELSRLGGASISYEAAVHATILAYAIACIAIMIGPRFTTPLRVTWLGLVMLCCLGSLTLLALGLDAEKTDFTIHAEKNKLLFFDLIPVVAVVIAFQPQRSIAALPRSFFMGVGFKDQLLRAVPAILILAAFVAWGVLGTETGVAGFQPVELGKIALVLVLAHIFLGFSRIDYFYNQRHYISWLTVSLATVLVFILFLTAVPFLKSDYSPALIIIITTVVLAFAFLLPSTLKRLVEIMRVFLRRADAPQRKVRRLGWPRGGVLALVLVILLGINAALIYVFPGLVTYAISGQWSLPKERLAAIDTLEKARGGLFRVPAERLLTWYDLDHATKRTQTAAQDRSPDVIHRDLGFQLLQSKVALAEMPCTLARLDLGLDKTPVEVRRALDELPPSPVSLCAMLPGARVTPIAERKGEEQDETVSRFTVSDLVRLPVVQNDFIATFLMVRFGLPAGLALLAAQVITVFGLLALAVSLMRERAMGSAQEGANKGMAIILVGIATIFSLHWSISWGNALGLLPVMGQPMTFIAAATSHHMLMALPSIAIALIAGRLAAIRQLSPTSDPPPWGLWRGLTRAGL
;
A
#
# COMPACT_ATOMS: atom_id res chain seq x y z
N MET A 1 -11.19 -2.06 68.20
CA MET A 1 -11.15 -2.46 66.78
C MET A 1 -9.83 -1.96 66.21
N SER A 2 -8.92 -2.86 65.81
CA SER A 2 -7.54 -2.49 65.49
C SER A 2 -7.41 -1.84 64.10
N GLU A 3 -6.42 -0.96 63.92
CA GLU A 3 -6.11 -0.28 62.66
C GLU A 3 -5.92 -1.25 61.47
N THR A 4 -5.56 -2.50 61.75
CA THR A 4 -5.45 -3.57 60.74
C THR A 4 -6.78 -3.91 60.06
N THR A 5 -7.91 -3.74 60.75
CA THR A 5 -9.26 -3.93 60.18
C THR A 5 -9.67 -2.77 59.27
N ALA A 6 -9.27 -1.55 59.62
CA ALA A 6 -9.50 -0.37 58.78
C ALA A 6 -8.66 -0.43 57.50
N LEU A 7 -7.39 -0.84 57.60
CA LEU A 7 -6.49 -0.98 56.46
C LEU A 7 -6.93 -2.11 55.50
N ARG A 8 -7.50 -3.20 56.03
CA ARG A 8 -8.14 -4.26 55.22
C ARG A 8 -9.39 -3.79 54.49
N GLN A 9 -10.22 -2.94 55.10
CA GLN A 9 -11.38 -2.35 54.43
C GLN A 9 -10.99 -1.32 53.37
N LEU A 10 -9.93 -0.54 53.62
CA LEU A 10 -9.43 0.48 52.71
C LEU A 10 -8.73 -0.13 51.49
N MET A 11 -7.89 -1.16 51.68
CA MET A 11 -7.33 -1.96 50.59
C MET A 11 -8.38 -2.78 49.85
N GLY A 12 -9.40 -3.29 50.55
CA GLY A 12 -10.53 -3.99 49.95
C GLY A 12 -11.38 -3.11 49.02
N ARG A 13 -11.51 -1.81 49.33
CA ARG A 13 -12.19 -0.82 48.48
C ARG A 13 -11.34 -0.37 47.29
N TRP A 14 -10.03 -0.20 47.46
CA TRP A 14 -9.11 0.19 46.37
C TRP A 14 -8.90 -0.92 45.32
N LEU A 15 -8.94 -2.20 45.72
CA LEU A 15 -8.77 -3.34 44.80
C LEU A 15 -10.05 -3.73 44.03
N THR A 16 -11.17 -3.03 44.26
CA THR A 16 -12.39 -3.18 43.47
C THR A 16 -12.66 -1.92 42.67
N LEU A 17 -11.76 -1.56 41.75
CA LEU A 17 -12.15 -0.82 40.56
C LEU A 17 -13.14 -1.69 39.77
N ARG A 18 -14.41 -1.66 40.17
CA ARG A 18 -15.49 -2.19 39.35
C ARG A 18 -15.53 -1.31 38.10
N PRO A 19 -15.29 -1.84 36.89
CA PRO A 19 -15.49 -1.05 35.69
C PRO A 19 -16.91 -0.50 35.72
N PHE A 20 -17.07 0.76 35.30
CA PHE A 20 -18.37 1.41 35.11
C PHE A 20 -19.37 0.38 34.57
N ARG A 21 -20.38 0.02 35.37
CA ARG A 21 -21.45 -0.86 34.93
C ARG A 21 -22.29 -0.06 33.95
N LEU A 22 -21.93 -0.12 32.67
CA LEU A 22 -22.84 0.23 31.58
C LEU A 22 -24.19 -0.48 31.84
N PRO A 23 -25.32 0.22 31.68
CA PRO A 23 -26.63 -0.35 31.94
C PRO A 23 -26.79 -1.67 31.17
N ARG A 24 -27.22 -2.71 31.89
CA ARG A 24 -27.50 -4.03 31.29
C ARG A 24 -28.75 -3.92 30.45
N ILE A 25 -28.62 -3.51 29.20
CA ILE A 25 -29.66 -3.71 28.21
C ILE A 25 -29.63 -5.20 27.85
N ARG A 26 -30.33 -6.02 28.65
CA ARG A 26 -30.61 -7.42 28.34
C ARG A 26 -31.73 -7.43 27.31
N ILE A 27 -31.33 -7.31 26.05
CA ILE A 27 -32.24 -7.48 24.94
C ILE A 27 -32.60 -8.97 24.87
N GLY A 28 -33.85 -9.30 25.20
CA GLY A 28 -34.39 -10.66 25.04
C GLY A 28 -34.33 -11.13 23.58
N GLY A 29 -34.66 -12.40 23.32
CA GLY A 29 -34.63 -12.98 21.97
C GLY A 29 -35.39 -12.15 20.91
N ALA A 30 -36.47 -11.47 21.32
CA ALA A 30 -37.24 -10.56 20.47
C ALA A 30 -36.50 -9.26 20.11
N GLY A 31 -35.88 -8.57 21.07
CA GLY A 31 -35.17 -7.34 20.76
C GLY A 31 -33.86 -7.57 19.98
N GLY A 32 -33.30 -8.79 20.07
CA GLY A 32 -32.17 -9.20 19.22
C GLY A 32 -32.57 -9.25 17.74
N ALA A 33 -33.81 -9.63 17.42
CA ALA A 33 -34.32 -9.58 16.05
C ALA A 33 -34.58 -8.13 15.60
N VAL A 34 -35.21 -7.31 16.45
CA VAL A 34 -35.49 -5.89 16.15
C VAL A 34 -34.20 -5.12 15.88
N THR A 35 -33.20 -5.25 16.75
CA THR A 35 -31.88 -4.63 16.52
C THR A 35 -31.19 -5.13 15.25
N GLY A 36 -31.39 -6.40 14.88
CA GLY A 36 -30.92 -6.95 13.60
C GLY A 36 -31.59 -6.29 12.40
N LEU A 37 -32.91 -6.09 12.44
CA LEU A 37 -33.66 -5.44 11.37
C LEU A 37 -33.30 -3.96 11.21
N VAL A 38 -33.13 -3.22 12.31
CA VAL A 38 -32.68 -1.81 12.27
C VAL A 38 -31.29 -1.70 11.66
N LEU A 39 -30.35 -2.55 12.08
CA LEU A 39 -28.99 -2.57 11.52
C LEU A 39 -28.97 -3.04 10.05
N LEU A 40 -29.87 -3.94 9.65
CA LEU A 40 -30.06 -4.31 8.26
C LEU A 40 -30.54 -3.12 7.43
N ALA A 41 -31.56 -2.40 7.89
CA ALA A 41 -32.05 -1.21 7.21
C ALA A 41 -30.94 -0.17 7.03
N LEU A 42 -30.12 0.06 8.05
CA LEU A 42 -28.94 0.93 7.96
C LEU A 42 -27.92 0.42 6.93
N CYS A 43 -27.61 -0.89 6.93
CA CYS A 43 -26.70 -1.45 5.91
C CYS A 43 -27.26 -1.32 4.50
N LEU A 44 -28.55 -1.58 4.29
CA LEU A 44 -29.20 -1.43 2.99
C LEU A 44 -29.24 0.03 2.55
N ALA A 45 -29.42 0.98 3.47
CA ALA A 45 -29.31 2.40 3.18
C ALA A 45 -27.88 2.78 2.74
N VAL A 46 -26.85 2.25 3.41
CA VAL A 46 -25.43 2.46 3.00
C VAL A 46 -25.14 1.82 1.64
N LEU A 47 -25.70 0.64 1.35
CA LEU A 47 -25.54 -0.01 0.04
C LEU A 47 -26.31 0.71 -1.07
N GLY A 48 -27.51 1.22 -0.78
CA GLY A 48 -28.28 2.06 -1.70
C GLY A 48 -27.58 3.38 -1.99
N PHE A 49 -26.99 3.99 -0.95
CA PHE A 49 -26.12 5.16 -1.09
C PHE A 49 -24.91 4.86 -1.98
N TRP A 50 -24.25 3.71 -1.76
CA TRP A 50 -23.14 3.25 -2.60
C TRP A 50 -23.56 3.06 -4.06
N TRP A 51 -24.68 2.39 -4.29
CA TRP A 51 -25.23 2.16 -5.63
C TRP A 51 -25.49 3.48 -6.35
N HIS A 52 -26.27 4.36 -5.73
CA HIS A 52 -26.66 5.64 -6.30
C HIS A 52 -25.45 6.52 -6.62
N ASN A 53 -24.50 6.66 -5.69
CA ASN A 53 -23.32 7.50 -5.91
C ASN A 53 -22.33 6.88 -6.91
N THR A 54 -22.28 5.55 -7.04
CA THR A 54 -21.48 4.90 -8.09
C THR A 54 -22.03 5.25 -9.47
N THR A 55 -23.34 5.08 -9.68
CA THR A 55 -24.01 5.43 -10.93
C THR A 55 -23.88 6.93 -11.21
N HIS A 56 -24.19 7.78 -10.23
CA HIS A 56 -24.06 9.23 -10.38
C HIS A 56 -22.64 9.66 -10.72
N LEU A 57 -21.60 9.12 -10.07
CA LEU A 57 -20.21 9.47 -10.39
C LEU A 57 -19.83 9.08 -11.82
N ILE A 58 -20.33 7.96 -12.32
CA ILE A 58 -20.06 7.49 -13.69
C ILE A 58 -20.84 8.30 -14.72
N GLU A 59 -22.11 8.61 -14.45
CA GLU A 59 -22.98 9.39 -15.35
C GLU A 59 -22.60 10.87 -15.40
N SER A 60 -22.22 11.46 -14.26
CA SER A 60 -21.75 12.85 -14.15
C SER A 60 -20.29 13.03 -14.56
N ALA A 61 -19.62 11.94 -14.96
CA ALA A 61 -18.22 11.98 -15.33
C ALA A 61 -18.04 12.80 -16.62
N ARG A 62 -17.23 13.85 -16.54
CA ARG A 62 -17.00 14.78 -17.66
C ARG A 62 -16.44 14.04 -18.90
N PRO A 63 -16.83 14.43 -20.12
CA PRO A 63 -16.13 13.99 -21.32
C PRO A 63 -14.68 14.46 -21.26
N VAL A 64 -13.76 13.58 -21.64
CA VAL A 64 -12.34 13.91 -21.76
C VAL A 64 -11.84 13.56 -23.14
N VAL A 65 -10.83 14.29 -23.56
CA VAL A 65 -10.10 14.06 -24.81
C VAL A 65 -8.72 13.53 -24.45
N SER A 66 -8.26 12.52 -25.18
CA SER A 66 -6.88 12.05 -25.10
C SER A 66 -6.32 11.87 -26.50
N LEU A 67 -4.99 11.77 -26.60
CA LEU A 67 -4.36 11.47 -27.87
C LEU A 67 -4.70 10.04 -28.27
N GLU A 68 -5.38 9.83 -29.40
CA GLU A 68 -5.55 8.50 -29.99
C GLU A 68 -4.29 8.12 -30.77
N ARG A 69 -3.83 9.04 -31.61
CA ARG A 69 -2.61 8.87 -32.38
C ARG A 69 -2.08 10.20 -32.86
N LEU A 70 -0.77 10.26 -33.03
CA LEU A 70 -0.09 11.31 -33.76
C LEU A 70 0.40 10.71 -35.08
N ASP A 71 -0.21 11.12 -36.19
CA ASP A 71 0.29 10.78 -37.52
C ASP A 71 1.33 11.85 -37.89
N LEU A 72 2.44 11.49 -38.51
CA LEU A 72 3.46 12.38 -39.04
C LEU A 72 3.76 11.94 -40.48
N ALA A 73 4.13 12.87 -41.34
CA ALA A 73 4.47 12.55 -42.73
C ALA A 73 5.75 13.30 -43.11
N LEU A 74 6.88 12.59 -43.15
CA LEU A 74 8.21 13.18 -43.33
C LEU A 74 8.61 13.20 -44.81
N ALA A 75 8.83 14.38 -45.39
CA ALA A 75 9.49 14.54 -46.69
C ALA A 75 11.02 14.35 -46.58
N ARG A 76 11.70 14.09 -47.69
CA ARG A 76 13.17 13.94 -47.70
C ARG A 76 13.85 15.27 -47.34
N GLY A 77 14.82 15.23 -46.44
CA GLY A 77 15.50 16.40 -45.89
C GLY A 77 14.73 17.14 -44.78
N GLU A 78 13.50 16.73 -44.47
CA GLU A 78 12.66 17.39 -43.48
C GLU A 78 13.02 16.96 -42.06
N THR A 79 12.96 17.91 -41.12
CA THR A 79 13.07 17.65 -39.68
C THR A 79 11.82 18.13 -38.97
N VAL A 80 11.11 17.23 -38.31
CA VAL A 80 9.95 17.53 -37.49
C VAL A 80 10.34 17.39 -36.03
N THR A 81 10.10 18.43 -35.23
CA THR A 81 10.27 18.37 -33.78
C THR A 81 8.91 18.18 -33.13
N ILE A 82 8.76 17.11 -32.36
CA ILE A 82 7.60 16.86 -31.52
C ILE A 82 7.94 17.18 -30.06
N GLY A 83 6.98 17.77 -29.37
CA GLY A 83 7.08 18.02 -27.95
C GLY A 83 5.74 17.91 -27.28
N ARG A 84 5.64 18.63 -26.18
CA ARG A 84 4.48 18.60 -25.31
C ARG A 84 3.15 18.92 -26.01
N ARG A 85 3.15 19.85 -26.96
CA ARG A 85 1.93 20.30 -27.65
C ARG A 85 1.40 19.23 -28.60
N GLU A 86 2.28 18.71 -29.46
CA GLU A 86 1.95 17.68 -30.45
C GLU A 86 1.55 16.36 -29.79
N LEU A 87 2.11 16.07 -28.61
CA LEU A 87 1.80 14.86 -27.85
C LEU A 87 0.60 15.00 -26.93
N LEU A 88 -0.09 16.15 -26.92
CA LEU A 88 -1.12 16.50 -25.95
C LEU A 88 -0.69 16.13 -24.53
N GLN A 89 0.34 16.79 -24.00
CA GLN A 89 0.80 16.61 -22.63
C GLN A 89 0.76 17.95 -21.86
N PRO A 90 0.45 17.98 -20.55
CA PRO A 90 0.45 19.21 -19.76
C PRO A 90 1.86 19.63 -19.35
N GLN A 91 2.09 20.90 -18.98
CA GLN A 91 3.40 21.37 -18.52
C GLN A 91 3.73 20.80 -17.14
N ARG A 92 4.46 19.68 -17.06
CA ARG A 92 4.73 18.97 -15.80
C ARG A 92 6.08 18.29 -15.70
N PHE A 93 6.38 17.85 -14.48
CA PHE A 93 7.60 17.12 -14.18
C PHE A 93 7.64 15.70 -14.79
N ASP A 94 6.50 15.15 -15.17
CA ASP A 94 6.36 13.80 -15.72
C ASP A 94 5.86 13.80 -17.17
N ALA A 95 5.76 14.99 -17.76
CA ALA A 95 5.41 15.21 -19.15
C ALA A 95 6.66 15.53 -20.00
N ALA A 96 6.44 15.60 -21.31
CA ALA A 96 7.41 16.02 -22.29
C ALA A 96 7.74 17.51 -22.15
N GLU A 97 8.95 17.88 -22.56
CA GLU A 97 9.32 19.29 -22.72
C GLU A 97 8.65 19.90 -23.95
N ALA A 98 8.70 21.24 -24.04
CA ALA A 98 8.15 21.98 -25.18
C ALA A 98 8.68 21.46 -26.52
N ARG A 99 9.95 21.06 -26.56
CA ARG A 99 10.58 20.29 -27.63
C ARG A 99 11.22 19.08 -26.99
N HIS A 100 10.92 17.87 -27.45
CA HIS A 100 11.44 16.66 -26.80
C HIS A 100 12.14 15.75 -27.80
N VAL A 101 11.50 15.44 -28.91
CA VAL A 101 12.04 14.50 -29.90
C VAL A 101 12.09 15.19 -31.25
N ALA A 102 13.21 15.06 -31.95
CA ALA A 102 13.33 15.46 -33.34
C ALA A 102 13.45 14.21 -34.21
N LEU A 103 12.63 14.15 -35.26
CA LEU A 103 12.66 13.12 -36.29
C LEU A 103 13.10 13.78 -37.60
N THR A 104 14.19 13.28 -38.18
CA THR A 104 14.75 13.82 -39.42
C THR A 104 14.80 12.71 -40.46
N ARG A 105 14.19 12.94 -41.62
CA ARG A 105 14.38 12.08 -42.80
C ARG A 105 15.51 12.66 -43.64
N GLN A 106 16.62 11.93 -43.73
CA GLN A 106 17.79 12.33 -44.50
C GLN A 106 17.49 12.32 -46.01
N PRO A 107 18.30 13.01 -46.84
CA PRO A 107 18.13 13.03 -48.29
C PRO A 107 18.19 11.64 -48.94
N ASP A 108 18.93 10.72 -48.33
CA ASP A 108 19.07 9.32 -48.75
C ASP A 108 17.85 8.44 -48.35
N GLY A 109 16.87 9.02 -47.66
CA GLY A 109 15.64 8.35 -47.25
C GLY A 109 15.67 7.77 -45.83
N ARG A 110 16.83 7.69 -45.18
CA ARG A 110 16.95 7.16 -43.81
C ARG A 110 16.29 8.08 -42.80
N VAL A 111 15.69 7.54 -41.75
CA VAL A 111 15.10 8.34 -40.68
C VAL A 111 15.98 8.27 -39.45
N THR A 112 16.22 9.41 -38.83
CA THR A 112 16.94 9.50 -37.56
C THR A 112 16.09 10.13 -36.48
N ILE A 113 16.28 9.68 -35.25
CA ILE A 113 15.61 10.17 -34.05
C ILE A 113 16.63 10.76 -33.07
N ARG A 114 16.27 11.89 -32.46
CA ARG A 114 17.15 12.63 -31.54
C ARG A 114 16.39 13.17 -30.34
N ASN A 115 17.01 13.16 -29.17
CA ASN A 115 16.48 13.83 -27.98
C ASN A 115 16.92 15.30 -27.96
N VAL A 116 15.96 16.20 -28.12
CA VAL A 116 16.18 17.66 -28.08
C VAL A 116 15.67 18.29 -26.78
N ALA A 117 15.26 17.49 -25.79
CA ALA A 117 14.91 17.96 -24.47
C ALA A 117 16.16 18.37 -23.67
N ASN A 118 16.03 19.41 -22.84
CA ASN A 118 17.12 19.93 -22.01
C ASN A 118 17.37 19.07 -20.77
N THR A 119 16.30 18.59 -20.14
CA THR A 119 16.33 17.89 -18.85
C THR A 119 15.75 16.48 -18.91
N ARG A 120 14.89 16.20 -19.89
CA ARG A 120 14.22 14.90 -20.03
C ARG A 120 15.02 13.93 -20.91
N ARG A 121 14.83 12.66 -20.63
CA ARG A 121 15.44 11.55 -21.36
C ARG A 121 14.39 10.92 -22.28
N LEU A 122 14.83 10.50 -23.45
CA LEU A 122 14.06 9.70 -24.40
C LEU A 122 14.53 8.23 -24.33
N TRP A 123 13.57 7.31 -24.19
CA TRP A 123 13.82 5.87 -24.19
C TRP A 123 13.25 5.21 -25.44
N LEU A 124 13.98 4.24 -25.98
CA LEU A 124 13.70 3.53 -27.23
C LEU A 124 13.71 2.01 -26.97
N ASP A 125 12.61 1.33 -27.29
CA ASP A 125 12.47 -0.13 -27.22
C ASP A 125 12.44 -0.73 -28.63
N TYR A 126 13.26 -1.75 -28.88
CA TYR A 126 13.35 -2.42 -30.17
C TYR A 126 12.65 -3.79 -30.14
N LEU A 127 12.21 -4.26 -31.32
CA LEU A 127 11.48 -5.54 -31.47
C LEU A 127 12.28 -6.76 -31.02
N ASN A 128 13.61 -6.69 -31.07
CA ASN A 128 14.50 -7.72 -30.54
C ASN A 128 14.56 -7.79 -29.01
N GLY A 129 13.70 -7.04 -28.30
CA GLY A 129 13.60 -6.99 -26.85
C GLY A 129 14.58 -6.03 -26.18
N ALA A 130 15.50 -5.43 -26.93
CA ALA A 130 16.50 -4.54 -26.36
C ALA A 130 15.92 -3.12 -26.19
N GLY A 131 16.20 -2.46 -25.07
CA GLY A 131 15.85 -1.05 -24.82
C GLY A 131 17.09 -0.17 -24.54
N SER A 132 17.03 1.12 -24.86
CA SER A 132 18.12 2.08 -24.56
C SER A 132 17.63 3.52 -24.50
N PHE A 133 18.33 4.34 -23.73
CA PHE A 133 18.18 5.79 -23.87
C PHE A 133 18.83 6.27 -25.19
N SER A 134 18.28 7.30 -25.81
CA SER A 134 18.85 7.86 -27.06
C SER A 134 20.12 8.68 -26.84
N ALA A 135 20.32 9.26 -25.65
CA ALA A 135 21.54 10.00 -25.31
C ALA A 135 22.69 9.03 -24.94
N ARG A 136 23.17 8.27 -25.92
CA ARG A 136 24.21 7.23 -25.76
C ARG A 136 25.18 7.26 -26.94
N TRP A 137 26.48 7.38 -26.65
CA TRP A 137 27.53 7.29 -27.67
C TRP A 137 28.18 5.92 -27.64
N ARG A 138 28.03 5.12 -28.70
CA ARG A 138 28.69 3.80 -28.80
C ARG A 138 30.18 4.00 -28.98
N PHE A 139 31.01 3.41 -28.12
CA PHE A 139 32.46 3.48 -28.26
C PHE A 139 32.95 2.69 -29.48
N GLN A 140 33.84 3.31 -30.25
CA GLN A 140 34.60 2.67 -31.32
C GLN A 140 36.09 3.03 -31.21
N PRO A 141 37.02 2.14 -31.62
CA PRO A 141 38.44 2.45 -31.62
C PRO A 141 38.73 3.73 -32.43
N GLY A 142 39.52 4.64 -31.85
CA GLY A 142 39.87 5.93 -32.47
C GLY A 142 38.94 7.09 -32.15
N ASP A 143 37.83 6.86 -31.43
CA ASP A 143 36.98 7.94 -30.92
C ASP A 143 37.76 8.85 -29.96
N ARG A 144 37.57 10.17 -30.08
CA ARG A 144 38.08 11.18 -29.14
C ARG A 144 36.91 11.95 -28.55
N ILE A 145 36.81 11.96 -27.23
CA ILE A 145 35.70 12.58 -26.50
C ILE A 145 36.28 13.59 -25.52
N ALA A 146 35.78 14.83 -25.51
CA ALA A 146 36.21 15.88 -24.60
C ALA A 146 35.02 16.40 -23.79
N ALA A 147 35.14 16.37 -22.46
CA ALA A 147 34.15 16.89 -21.52
C ALA A 147 34.85 17.84 -20.54
N GLY A 148 34.68 19.15 -20.75
CA GLY A 148 35.46 20.16 -20.02
C GLY A 148 36.96 19.97 -20.24
N ALA A 149 37.74 19.84 -19.15
CA ALA A 149 39.18 19.59 -19.22
C ALA A 149 39.57 18.09 -19.21
N LEU A 150 38.59 17.18 -19.25
CA LEU A 150 38.82 15.75 -19.40
C LEU A 150 38.72 15.37 -20.89
N ALA A 151 39.75 14.75 -21.43
CA ALA A 151 39.72 14.09 -22.73
C ALA A 151 39.84 12.56 -22.57
N ILE A 152 39.06 11.84 -23.36
CA ILE A 152 38.94 10.38 -23.38
C ILE A 152 39.26 9.93 -24.81
N ALA A 153 40.34 9.18 -24.98
CA ALA A 153 40.65 8.48 -26.23
C ALA A 153 40.26 7.00 -26.10
N VAL A 154 39.59 6.46 -27.11
CA VAL A 154 39.19 5.05 -27.14
C VAL A 154 40.27 4.24 -27.86
N ASP A 155 41.02 3.46 -27.09
CA ASP A 155 42.12 2.64 -27.62
C ASP A 155 41.59 1.31 -28.20
N GLU A 156 40.66 0.66 -27.49
CA GLU A 156 40.06 -0.61 -27.89
C GLU A 156 38.59 -0.65 -27.43
N ALA A 157 37.68 -1.10 -28.30
CA ALA A 157 36.29 -1.34 -27.96
C ALA A 157 35.79 -2.58 -28.72
N ARG A 158 35.74 -3.73 -28.03
CA ARG A 158 35.29 -5.03 -28.56
C ARG A 158 34.38 -5.73 -27.54
N PRO A 159 33.59 -6.72 -27.94
CA PRO A 159 32.83 -7.51 -26.98
C PRO A 159 33.71 -8.08 -25.87
N GLY A 160 33.38 -7.74 -24.63
CA GLY A 160 34.10 -8.18 -23.45
C GLY A 160 35.34 -7.35 -23.08
N ARG A 161 35.76 -6.35 -23.88
CA ARG A 161 36.93 -5.53 -23.57
C ARG A 161 36.80 -4.08 -24.03
N LEU A 162 37.01 -3.13 -23.11
CA LEU A 162 37.11 -1.69 -23.39
C LEU A 162 38.40 -1.12 -22.79
N ALA A 163 39.20 -0.44 -23.59
CA ALA A 163 40.38 0.29 -23.13
C ALA A 163 40.28 1.77 -23.51
N LEU A 164 40.41 2.65 -22.51
CA LEU A 164 40.30 4.09 -22.64
C LEU A 164 41.52 4.78 -22.05
N THR A 165 42.03 5.80 -22.72
CA THR A 165 43.04 6.71 -22.17
C THR A 165 42.38 8.01 -21.74
N LEU A 166 42.48 8.33 -20.44
CA LEU A 166 41.91 9.50 -19.79
C LEU A 166 43.01 10.54 -19.53
N THR A 167 42.91 11.71 -20.17
CA THR A 167 43.85 12.83 -20.01
C THR A 167 43.15 14.03 -19.39
N GLU A 168 43.72 14.62 -18.35
CA GLU A 168 43.20 15.80 -17.67
C GLU A 168 44.32 16.85 -17.57
N ALA A 169 44.00 18.12 -17.80
CA ALA A 169 45.00 19.20 -17.76
C ALA A 169 45.75 19.20 -16.40
N GLY A 170 47.08 19.14 -16.46
CA GLY A 170 47.94 19.13 -15.27
C GLY A 170 48.09 17.77 -14.57
N LYS A 171 47.58 16.67 -15.14
CA LYS A 171 47.76 15.30 -14.61
C LYS A 171 48.31 14.34 -15.68
N PRO A 172 49.03 13.27 -15.28
CA PRO A 172 49.45 12.23 -16.21
C PRO A 172 48.23 11.51 -16.82
N ALA A 173 48.39 11.02 -18.04
CA ALA A 173 47.40 10.20 -18.72
C ALA A 173 47.16 8.91 -17.92
N ARG A 174 45.90 8.55 -17.72
CA ARG A 174 45.48 7.34 -16.99
C ARG A 174 44.79 6.37 -17.92
N LYS A 175 45.14 5.09 -17.88
CA LYS A 175 44.56 4.04 -18.72
C LYS A 175 43.50 3.27 -17.97
N LEU A 176 42.25 3.36 -18.39
CA LEU A 176 41.12 2.61 -17.85
C LEU A 176 40.85 1.41 -18.74
N THR A 177 40.97 0.20 -18.18
CA THR A 177 40.65 -1.06 -18.88
C THR A 177 39.52 -1.78 -18.19
N ILE A 178 38.55 -2.23 -18.97
CA ILE A 178 37.38 -2.98 -18.54
C ILE A 178 37.41 -4.32 -19.28
N ASP A 179 37.62 -5.41 -18.55
CA ASP A 179 37.57 -6.77 -19.09
C ASP A 179 36.36 -7.50 -18.49
N SER A 180 35.41 -7.93 -19.33
CA SER A 180 34.17 -8.61 -18.96
C SER A 180 34.23 -10.07 -19.42
N THR A 181 34.94 -10.92 -18.66
CA THR A 181 35.13 -12.36 -18.97
C THR A 181 34.12 -13.27 -18.25
N GLY A 182 32.95 -12.72 -17.86
CA GLY A 182 31.90 -13.43 -17.11
C GLY A 182 30.81 -12.46 -16.64
N PRO A 183 29.96 -12.83 -15.65
CA PRO A 183 28.91 -11.95 -15.10
C PRO A 183 29.45 -10.72 -14.33
N LEU A 184 30.76 -10.65 -14.10
CA LEU A 184 31.43 -9.56 -13.40
C LEU A 184 32.45 -8.90 -14.32
N SER A 185 32.36 -7.57 -14.46
CA SER A 185 33.37 -6.78 -15.17
C SER A 185 34.54 -6.45 -14.25
N THR A 186 35.75 -6.79 -14.68
CA THR A 186 36.98 -6.42 -13.97
C THR A 186 37.46 -5.06 -14.48
N LEU A 187 37.61 -4.12 -13.56
CA LEU A 187 37.96 -2.74 -13.83
C LEU A 187 39.36 -2.45 -13.29
N ARG A 188 40.26 -2.02 -14.17
CA ARG A 188 41.63 -1.64 -13.83
C ARG A 188 41.91 -0.22 -14.27
N LEU A 189 42.55 0.55 -13.41
CA LEU A 189 43.07 1.87 -13.70
C LEU A 189 44.59 1.80 -13.60
N ASP A 190 45.28 2.15 -14.68
CA ASP A 190 46.75 2.07 -14.80
C ASP A 190 47.30 0.68 -14.49
N GLY A 191 46.56 -0.36 -14.91
CA GLY A 191 46.91 -1.77 -14.67
C GLY A 191 46.54 -2.30 -13.28
N ASN A 192 46.25 -1.42 -12.33
CA ASN A 192 45.86 -1.76 -10.96
C ASN A 192 44.34 -1.90 -10.82
N ALA A 193 43.87 -2.86 -10.02
CA ALA A 193 42.46 -2.94 -9.69
C ALA A 193 42.02 -1.70 -8.90
N LEU A 194 40.79 -1.21 -9.14
CA LEU A 194 40.25 -0.09 -8.35
C LEU A 194 40.17 -0.47 -6.86
N SER A 195 40.63 0.44 -6.01
CA SER A 195 40.50 0.29 -4.55
C SER A 195 39.03 0.24 -4.15
N VAL A 196 38.71 -0.49 -3.08
CA VAL A 196 37.35 -0.60 -2.55
C VAL A 196 37.21 0.38 -1.39
N CYS A 197 36.49 1.50 -1.60
CA CYS A 197 36.28 2.51 -0.54
C CYS A 197 35.34 2.01 0.56
N GLN A 198 34.37 1.18 0.17
CA GLN A 198 33.41 0.61 1.10
C GLN A 198 33.26 -0.88 0.80
N PRO A 199 33.73 -1.77 1.68
CA PRO A 199 33.68 -3.20 1.43
C PRO A 199 32.24 -3.69 1.34
N ARG A 200 32.00 -4.63 0.43
CA ARG A 200 30.72 -5.33 0.31
C ARG A 200 30.37 -6.00 1.62
N SER A 201 29.15 -5.80 2.12
CA SER A 201 28.65 -6.58 3.24
C SER A 201 28.38 -8.03 2.80
N GLY A 202 28.35 -8.98 3.72
CA GLY A 202 27.98 -10.36 3.41
C GLY A 202 26.58 -10.49 2.77
N ALA A 203 25.68 -9.54 3.06
CA ALA A 203 24.34 -9.48 2.48
C ALA A 203 24.35 -9.09 0.99
N ASP A 204 25.30 -8.25 0.56
CA ASP A 204 25.38 -7.78 -0.83
C ASP A 204 25.85 -8.91 -1.79
N ARG A 205 26.73 -9.82 -1.34
CA ARG A 205 27.16 -10.98 -2.14
C ARG A 205 26.04 -11.99 -2.39
N ILE A 206 25.18 -12.21 -1.39
CA ILE A 206 24.03 -13.12 -1.53
C ILE A 206 23.01 -12.52 -2.48
N ARG A 207 22.78 -11.21 -2.39
CA ARG A 207 21.88 -10.48 -3.30
C ARG A 207 22.31 -10.65 -4.75
N GLU A 208 23.59 -10.44 -5.07
CA GLU A 208 24.15 -10.51 -6.42
C GLU A 208 24.02 -11.89 -7.09
N ILE A 209 24.36 -12.96 -6.38
CA ILE A 209 24.23 -14.34 -6.88
C ILE A 209 22.76 -14.62 -7.24
N VAL A 210 21.83 -14.12 -6.42
CA VAL A 210 20.42 -14.41 -6.56
C VAL A 210 19.72 -13.48 -7.56
N THR A 211 20.11 -12.19 -7.64
CA THR A 211 19.66 -11.30 -8.73
C THR A 211 20.21 -11.75 -10.07
N GLY A 212 21.43 -12.29 -10.14
CA GLY A 212 21.96 -12.88 -11.38
C GLY A 212 21.21 -14.13 -11.85
N LEU A 213 20.45 -14.78 -10.96
CA LEU A 213 19.61 -15.96 -11.25
C LEU A 213 18.16 -15.61 -11.61
N ILE A 214 17.67 -14.42 -11.27
CA ILE A 214 16.23 -14.04 -11.38
C ILE A 214 16.02 -12.76 -12.20
N ALA A 215 17.05 -11.94 -12.44
CA ALA A 215 16.96 -10.77 -13.30
C ALA A 215 16.82 -11.20 -14.77
N THR A 216 15.61 -11.58 -15.15
CA THR A 216 15.13 -11.38 -16.51
C THR A 216 14.99 -9.87 -16.72
N ASP A 217 16.12 -9.25 -17.04
CA ASP A 217 16.24 -8.30 -18.14
C ASP A 217 15.16 -7.21 -18.27
N GLU A 218 14.87 -6.46 -17.19
CA GLU A 218 13.90 -5.35 -17.31
C GLU A 218 14.51 -4.03 -17.85
N ARG A 219 15.83 -3.92 -18.09
CA ARG A 219 16.41 -2.67 -18.67
C ARG A 219 17.61 -2.80 -19.61
N GLY A 220 18.18 -3.98 -19.88
CA GLY A 220 19.20 -4.18 -20.93
C GLY A 220 20.48 -3.29 -20.91
N GLU A 221 20.72 -2.44 -19.91
CA GLU A 221 21.92 -1.61 -19.74
C GLU A 221 22.58 -1.90 -18.38
N ASP A 222 23.78 -2.49 -18.39
CA ASP A 222 24.61 -2.67 -17.20
C ASP A 222 25.51 -1.44 -16.98
N ARG A 223 25.35 -0.76 -15.84
CA ARG A 223 26.23 0.36 -15.47
C ARG A 223 27.56 -0.18 -14.97
N ILE A 224 28.65 0.22 -15.62
CA ILE A 224 29.99 -0.30 -15.31
C ILE A 224 30.76 0.66 -14.41
N VAL A 225 30.90 1.91 -14.86
CA VAL A 225 31.71 2.92 -14.14
C VAL A 225 31.15 4.32 -14.36
N SER A 226 31.13 5.13 -13.32
CA SER A 226 30.85 6.57 -13.41
C SER A 226 32.13 7.39 -13.29
N LEU A 227 32.26 8.40 -14.14
CA LEU A 227 33.37 9.33 -14.18
C LEU A 227 32.96 10.67 -13.54
N GLY A 228 33.83 11.24 -12.73
CA GLY A 228 33.68 12.60 -12.21
C GLY A 228 33.89 12.74 -10.70
N GLY A 229 34.14 13.96 -10.26
CA GLY A 229 34.53 14.27 -8.88
C GLY A 229 35.95 13.79 -8.55
N ARG A 230 36.29 13.76 -7.26
CA ARG A 230 37.64 13.42 -6.78
C ARG A 230 37.80 11.95 -6.38
N LEU A 231 36.70 11.21 -6.31
CA LEU A 231 36.65 9.85 -5.78
C LEU A 231 37.06 8.83 -6.85
N THR A 232 38.07 7.99 -6.57
CA THR A 232 38.51 6.91 -7.47
C THR A 232 38.52 5.58 -6.71
N CYS A 233 37.37 4.92 -6.64
CA CYS A 233 37.21 3.64 -5.96
C CYS A 233 35.87 2.98 -6.31
N SER A 234 35.73 1.71 -5.97
CA SER A 234 34.46 1.00 -5.98
C SER A 234 33.68 1.26 -4.68
N VAL A 235 32.40 1.62 -4.82
CA VAL A 235 31.44 1.79 -3.71
C VAL A 235 30.25 0.86 -3.96
N ARG A 236 30.11 -0.19 -3.14
CA ARG A 236 29.07 -1.24 -3.27
C ARG A 236 29.10 -1.98 -4.62
N GLU A 237 28.35 -1.48 -5.60
CA GLU A 237 28.12 -2.02 -6.96
C GLU A 237 28.50 -1.00 -8.05
N GLU A 238 28.84 0.24 -7.71
CA GLU A 238 29.23 1.27 -8.68
C GLU A 238 30.73 1.54 -8.59
N ALA A 239 31.44 1.41 -9.71
CA ALA A 239 32.81 1.87 -9.82
C ALA A 239 32.83 3.38 -10.10
N HIS A 240 33.67 4.12 -9.38
CA HIS A 240 33.88 5.54 -9.59
C HIS A 240 35.33 5.80 -9.97
N VAL A 241 35.54 6.56 -11.05
CA VAL A 241 36.86 7.06 -11.45
C VAL A 241 36.85 8.58 -11.36
N GLY A 242 37.76 9.11 -10.56
CA GLY A 242 37.84 10.53 -10.28
C GLY A 242 38.33 11.30 -11.50
N ALA A 243 37.56 12.32 -11.88
CA ALA A 243 37.92 13.35 -12.84
C ALA A 243 37.53 14.69 -12.23
N SER A 244 38.52 15.43 -11.71
CA SER A 244 38.29 16.66 -10.94
C SER A 244 37.70 17.80 -11.76
N ALA A 245 37.90 17.78 -13.08
CA ALA A 245 37.34 18.70 -14.05
C ALA A 245 35.84 18.49 -14.26
N LEU A 246 35.28 17.39 -13.76
CA LEU A 246 33.87 17.06 -13.91
C LEU A 246 33.15 16.99 -12.54
N PRO A 247 31.86 17.39 -12.48
CA PRO A 247 31.01 17.12 -11.33
C PRO A 247 30.97 15.62 -10.97
N PHE A 248 30.63 15.31 -9.72
CA PHE A 248 30.50 13.92 -9.29
C PHE A 248 29.42 13.18 -10.10
N LYS A 249 29.77 12.02 -10.67
CA LYS A 249 28.93 11.23 -11.60
C LYS A 249 28.43 12.03 -12.80
N ALA A 250 29.30 12.83 -13.43
CA ALA A 250 28.95 13.59 -14.64
C ALA A 250 28.74 12.69 -15.87
N LEU A 251 29.52 11.61 -15.99
CA LEU A 251 29.43 10.65 -17.10
C LEU A 251 29.36 9.22 -16.56
N THR A 252 28.76 8.32 -17.32
CA THR A 252 28.67 6.89 -16.98
C THR A 252 28.97 6.05 -18.21
N ILE A 253 29.69 4.95 -18.03
CA ILE A 253 29.91 3.93 -19.05
C ILE A 253 28.93 2.79 -18.78
N VAL A 254 28.20 2.38 -19.81
CA VAL A 254 27.23 1.29 -19.76
C VAL A 254 27.59 0.21 -20.78
N ALA A 255 27.35 -1.06 -20.45
CA ALA A 255 27.44 -2.18 -21.37
C ALA A 255 26.04 -2.66 -21.77
N ARG A 256 25.89 -3.01 -23.05
CA ARG A 256 24.66 -3.59 -23.62
C ARG A 256 24.99 -4.44 -24.84
N GLY A 257 24.49 -5.67 -24.88
CA GLY A 257 24.64 -6.56 -26.04
C GLY A 257 26.09 -6.74 -26.51
N GLY A 258 27.03 -6.80 -25.56
CA GLY A 258 28.47 -6.89 -25.85
C GLY A 258 29.11 -5.60 -26.39
N SER A 259 28.41 -4.47 -26.42
CA SER A 259 28.97 -3.15 -26.79
C SER A 259 29.01 -2.21 -25.59
N TYR A 260 29.94 -1.27 -25.61
CA TYR A 260 30.09 -0.25 -24.57
C TYR A 260 29.60 1.11 -25.08
N PHE A 261 28.91 1.85 -24.22
CA PHE A 261 28.38 3.17 -24.53
C PHE A 261 28.77 4.18 -23.44
N LEU A 262 29.06 5.40 -23.86
CA LEU A 262 29.12 6.56 -22.96
C LEU A 262 27.72 7.15 -22.79
N ALA A 263 27.37 7.47 -21.56
CA ALA A 263 26.10 7.99 -21.13
C ALA A 263 26.29 9.28 -20.29
N PRO A 264 25.34 10.23 -20.35
CA PRO A 264 25.24 11.26 -19.34
C PRO A 264 25.01 10.63 -17.96
N GLY A 265 25.76 11.10 -16.97
CA GLY A 265 25.67 10.62 -15.60
C GLY A 265 24.52 11.25 -14.81
N ASP A 266 24.33 10.79 -13.57
CA ASP A 266 23.19 11.16 -12.72
C ASP A 266 23.44 12.43 -11.88
N ALA A 267 24.44 13.26 -12.20
CA ALA A 267 24.67 14.53 -11.52
C ALA A 267 23.39 15.39 -11.53
N VAL A 268 22.75 15.54 -10.35
CA VAL A 268 21.40 16.12 -10.19
C VAL A 268 21.42 17.65 -10.17
N ASP A 269 22.53 18.27 -9.77
CA ASP A 269 22.55 19.69 -9.36
C ASP A 269 23.65 20.55 -10.00
N ALA A 270 24.35 20.06 -11.02
CA ALA A 270 25.40 20.83 -11.71
C ALA A 270 25.11 20.94 -13.21
N PRO A 271 25.26 22.13 -13.83
CA PRO A 271 25.25 22.25 -15.28
C PRO A 271 26.33 21.31 -15.84
N ARG A 272 25.91 20.36 -16.67
CA ARG A 272 26.84 19.42 -17.28
C ARG A 272 27.73 20.19 -18.26
N PRO A 273 29.05 20.00 -18.22
CA PRO A 273 29.90 20.56 -19.26
C PRO A 273 29.53 19.90 -20.59
N PRO A 274 29.54 20.66 -21.71
CA PRO A 274 29.27 20.10 -23.02
C PRO A 274 30.28 18.99 -23.35
N VAL A 275 29.80 17.92 -23.98
CA VAL A 275 30.64 16.77 -24.34
C VAL A 275 30.81 16.69 -25.85
N LEU A 276 32.02 17.00 -26.30
CA LEU A 276 32.41 16.92 -27.70
C LEU A 276 32.79 15.49 -28.06
N PHE A 277 32.17 14.92 -29.08
CA PHE A 277 32.54 13.62 -29.65
C PHE A 277 33.16 13.81 -31.02
N ALA A 278 34.28 13.15 -31.28
CA ALA A 278 34.94 13.15 -32.58
C ALA A 278 35.24 11.72 -33.02
N ARG A 279 34.77 11.35 -34.22
CA ARG A 279 35.03 10.07 -34.88
C ARG A 279 35.39 10.35 -36.34
N GLY A 280 36.67 10.20 -36.69
CA GLY A 280 37.17 10.59 -38.01
C GLY A 280 36.79 12.04 -38.33
N ASN A 281 36.03 12.26 -39.41
CA ASN A 281 35.53 13.59 -39.81
C ASN A 281 34.23 14.00 -39.10
N GLN A 282 33.54 13.09 -38.41
CA GLN A 282 32.31 13.39 -37.68
C GLN A 282 32.65 14.08 -36.36
N ARG A 283 32.02 15.24 -36.10
CA ARG A 283 32.09 15.95 -34.83
C ARG A 283 30.69 16.24 -34.31
N ILE A 284 30.45 15.93 -33.04
CA ILE A 284 29.19 16.16 -32.34
C ILE A 284 29.48 16.98 -31.10
N THR A 285 28.65 18.00 -30.84
CA THR A 285 28.90 19.00 -29.80
C THR A 285 28.40 18.60 -28.41
N ASP A 286 27.35 17.80 -28.34
CA ASP A 286 26.83 17.28 -27.07
C ASP A 286 25.99 15.99 -27.25
N PHE A 287 25.59 15.35 -26.15
CA PHE A 287 24.71 14.18 -26.17
C PHE A 287 23.34 14.44 -26.83
N THR A 288 22.85 15.69 -26.80
CA THR A 288 21.60 16.09 -27.46
C THR A 288 21.71 16.09 -28.98
N ASP A 289 22.93 16.14 -29.53
CA ASP A 289 23.17 16.13 -30.97
C ASP A 289 23.32 14.72 -31.54
N ILE A 290 23.35 13.70 -30.68
CA ILE A 290 23.41 12.29 -31.10
C ILE A 290 22.08 11.89 -31.71
N ALA A 291 22.10 11.59 -33.01
CA ALA A 291 20.98 11.04 -33.75
C ALA A 291 21.12 9.52 -33.89
N TRP A 292 20.02 8.80 -33.69
CA TRP A 292 19.92 7.35 -33.86
C TRP A 292 19.19 7.03 -35.15
N GLU A 293 19.75 6.16 -35.97
CA GLU A 293 19.08 5.68 -37.18
C GLU A 293 17.93 4.73 -36.81
N LEU A 294 16.76 4.98 -37.38
CA LEU A 294 15.60 4.10 -37.34
C LEU A 294 15.73 3.15 -38.52
N ASP A 295 15.98 1.88 -38.22
CA ASP A 295 16.01 0.81 -39.22
C ASP A 295 14.61 0.18 -39.31
N PRO A 296 13.81 0.46 -40.36
CA PRO A 296 12.44 -0.03 -40.44
C PRO A 296 12.35 -1.53 -40.73
N ASP A 297 13.35 -2.12 -41.38
CA ASP A 297 13.32 -3.51 -41.87
C ASP A 297 14.33 -4.43 -41.19
N GLY A 298 15.27 -3.89 -40.41
CA GLY A 298 16.30 -4.67 -39.77
C GLY A 298 15.96 -5.20 -38.37
N PRO A 299 16.88 -5.98 -37.78
CA PRO A 299 16.70 -6.61 -36.47
C PRO A 299 16.63 -5.60 -35.31
N ALA A 300 16.92 -4.32 -35.56
CA ALA A 300 16.79 -3.21 -34.62
C ALA A 300 15.59 -2.30 -34.96
N ARG A 301 14.50 -2.87 -35.48
CA ARG A 301 13.26 -2.13 -35.70
C ARG A 301 12.70 -1.59 -34.38
N LEU A 302 12.44 -0.29 -34.35
CA LEU A 302 11.86 0.36 -33.18
C LEU A 302 10.41 -0.10 -32.98
N SER A 303 10.09 -0.57 -31.78
CA SER A 303 8.76 -1.04 -31.39
C SER A 303 8.00 0.01 -30.59
N HIS A 304 8.68 0.60 -29.60
CA HIS A 304 8.08 1.56 -28.69
C HIS A 304 9.08 2.67 -28.35
N MET A 305 8.56 3.82 -27.94
CA MET A 305 9.35 4.89 -27.34
C MET A 305 8.64 5.45 -26.12
N ILE A 306 9.40 5.95 -25.14
CA ILE A 306 8.84 6.64 -23.97
C ILE A 306 9.27 8.09 -24.01
N ILE A 307 8.28 8.99 -24.10
CA ILE A 307 8.46 10.44 -24.10
C ILE A 307 7.80 11.01 -22.84
N GLY A 308 8.60 11.61 -21.96
CA GLY A 308 8.14 12.00 -20.62
C GLY A 308 7.94 10.76 -19.76
N ARG A 309 6.68 10.34 -19.57
CA ARG A 309 6.32 9.04 -18.97
C ARG A 309 5.32 8.24 -19.79
N THR A 310 4.85 8.77 -20.92
CA THR A 310 3.87 8.10 -21.79
C THR A 310 4.62 7.15 -22.72
N ARG A 311 4.14 5.91 -22.82
CA ARG A 311 4.70 4.91 -23.75
C ARG A 311 3.92 4.95 -25.06
N TYR A 312 4.63 5.04 -26.18
CA TYR A 312 4.08 5.09 -27.53
C TYR A 312 4.54 3.87 -28.31
N ALA A 313 3.62 3.19 -29.00
CA ALA A 313 3.94 2.29 -30.10
C ALA A 313 4.33 3.12 -31.32
N VAL A 314 5.33 2.65 -32.06
CA VAL A 314 5.86 3.33 -33.25
C VAL A 314 5.58 2.46 -34.46
N ASP A 315 4.86 3.01 -35.43
CA ASP A 315 4.60 2.36 -36.71
C ASP A 315 5.11 3.24 -37.85
N ILE A 316 5.92 2.66 -38.72
CA ILE A 316 6.51 3.33 -39.89
C ILE A 316 5.91 2.64 -41.11
N GLY A 317 5.09 3.37 -41.85
CA GLY A 317 4.48 2.85 -43.07
C GLY A 317 5.37 3.03 -44.29
N GLU A 318 4.90 2.54 -45.44
CA GLU A 318 5.61 2.69 -46.71
C GLU A 318 5.48 4.11 -47.27
N GLU A 319 6.50 4.55 -48.00
CA GLU A 319 6.52 5.88 -48.62
C GLU A 319 5.39 6.01 -49.65
N ALA A 320 4.54 7.04 -49.48
CA ALA A 320 3.47 7.38 -50.40
C ALA A 320 3.52 8.88 -50.73
N ASN A 321 3.46 9.23 -52.01
CA ASN A 321 3.52 10.62 -52.50
C ASN A 321 4.78 11.39 -52.03
N GLY A 322 5.93 10.73 -51.95
CA GLY A 322 7.21 11.35 -51.52
C GLY A 322 7.31 11.64 -50.02
N ARG A 323 6.34 11.18 -49.23
CA ARG A 323 6.30 11.33 -47.77
C ARG A 323 6.28 9.97 -47.09
N LEU A 324 7.05 9.85 -46.01
CA LEU A 324 7.06 8.65 -45.17
C LEU A 324 6.10 8.82 -44.00
N PRO A 325 5.02 8.03 -43.91
CA PRO A 325 4.10 8.10 -42.79
C PRO A 325 4.70 7.45 -41.53
N LEU A 326 4.69 8.17 -40.42
CA LEU A 326 5.10 7.69 -39.11
C LEU A 326 3.98 7.91 -38.12
N ARG A 327 3.52 6.85 -37.45
CA ARG A 327 2.40 6.89 -36.51
C ARG A 327 2.89 6.58 -35.10
N LEU A 328 2.52 7.44 -34.16
CA LEU A 328 2.71 7.23 -32.73
C LEU A 328 1.36 6.99 -32.07
N THR A 329 1.17 5.79 -31.51
CA THR A 329 -0.05 5.43 -30.78
C THR A 329 0.29 5.29 -29.29
N PRO A 330 -0.30 6.10 -28.39
CA PRO A 330 -0.04 5.97 -26.96
C PRO A 330 -0.66 4.68 -26.42
N LEU A 331 0.10 3.97 -25.58
CA LEU A 331 -0.30 2.68 -24.99
C LEU A 331 -0.64 2.79 -23.49
N SER A 332 0.07 3.63 -22.75
CA SER A 332 -0.09 3.76 -21.29
C SER A 332 0.41 5.11 -20.79
N LYS A 333 -0.06 5.54 -19.62
CA LYS A 333 0.23 6.84 -18.98
C LYS A 333 -0.19 8.06 -19.81
N THR A 334 -1.18 7.88 -20.69
CA THR A 334 -1.68 8.95 -21.55
C THR A 334 -2.41 10.01 -20.72
N HIS A 335 -2.20 11.27 -21.07
CA HIS A 335 -2.87 12.39 -20.43
C HIS A 335 -4.28 12.59 -21.03
N ARG A 336 -5.22 12.94 -20.17
CA ARG A 336 -6.63 13.22 -20.47
C ARG A 336 -6.90 14.70 -20.17
N PHE A 337 -7.60 15.37 -21.08
CA PHE A 337 -7.90 16.80 -21.04
C PHE A 337 -9.40 17.05 -21.07
N ALA A 338 -9.83 18.22 -20.59
CA ALA A 338 -11.13 18.74 -20.97
C ALA A 338 -11.14 19.02 -22.49
N PRO A 339 -12.29 18.90 -23.17
CA PRO A 339 -12.38 19.14 -24.61
C PRO A 339 -11.83 20.51 -25.02
N ASP A 340 -12.20 21.56 -24.30
CA ASP A 340 -11.76 22.94 -24.59
C ASP A 340 -10.25 23.11 -24.39
N ASP A 341 -9.69 22.54 -23.32
CA ASP A 341 -8.24 22.56 -23.05
C ASP A 341 -7.46 21.78 -24.12
N ALA A 342 -8.01 20.65 -24.58
CA ALA A 342 -7.42 19.85 -25.63
C ALA A 342 -7.42 20.60 -26.97
N GLU A 343 -8.52 21.28 -27.29
CA GLU A 343 -8.64 22.08 -28.51
C GLU A 343 -7.73 23.30 -28.45
N ALA A 344 -7.59 23.97 -27.31
CA ALA A 344 -6.63 25.06 -27.13
C ALA A 344 -5.17 24.58 -27.29
N LEU A 345 -4.83 23.41 -26.74
CA LEU A 345 -3.51 22.79 -26.93
C LEU A 345 -3.28 22.36 -28.38
N ARG A 346 -4.33 21.87 -29.07
CA ARG A 346 -4.28 21.50 -30.48
C ARG A 346 -4.13 22.72 -31.39
N ALA A 347 -4.91 23.77 -31.16
CA ALA A 347 -4.84 25.01 -31.92
C ALA A 347 -3.47 25.70 -31.81
N THR A 348 -2.74 25.44 -30.72
CA THR A 348 -1.37 25.93 -30.52
C THR A 348 -0.29 24.92 -30.97
N ALA A 349 -0.68 23.73 -31.43
CA ALA A 349 0.23 22.74 -31.98
C ALA A 349 0.73 23.19 -33.36
N THR A 350 1.98 22.86 -33.67
CA THR A 350 2.61 23.30 -34.92
C THR A 350 2.36 22.35 -36.10
N THR A 351 1.64 21.26 -35.86
CA THR A 351 1.38 20.18 -36.82
C THR A 351 -0.11 19.89 -36.91
N ASP A 352 -0.69 19.98 -38.12
CA ASP A 352 -2.08 19.63 -38.41
C ASP A 352 -2.40 18.13 -38.23
N SER A 353 -1.37 17.33 -37.97
CA SER A 353 -1.41 15.88 -37.96
C SER A 353 -1.68 15.27 -36.57
N VAL A 354 -1.92 16.11 -35.56
CA VAL A 354 -2.43 15.70 -34.23
C VAL A 354 -3.90 15.29 -34.39
N ARG A 355 -4.20 14.00 -34.17
CA ARG A 355 -5.58 13.50 -34.11
C ARG A 355 -5.98 13.26 -32.65
N PRO A 356 -6.64 14.23 -32.00
CA PRO A 356 -7.30 13.95 -30.73
C PRO A 356 -8.49 13.03 -30.98
N VAL A 357 -8.76 12.16 -30.02
CA VAL A 357 -10.05 11.47 -29.96
C VAL A 357 -10.80 11.93 -28.74
N VAL A 358 -12.06 12.29 -28.99
CA VAL A 358 -13.06 12.37 -27.94
C VAL A 358 -13.25 10.95 -27.43
N THR A 359 -12.58 10.65 -26.33
CA THR A 359 -12.88 9.43 -25.60
C THR A 359 -14.27 9.57 -24.99
N PRO A 360 -15.08 8.50 -24.95
CA PRO A 360 -16.38 8.53 -24.27
C PRO A 360 -16.23 9.05 -22.83
N PRO A 361 -17.31 9.56 -22.19
CA PRO A 361 -17.28 10.13 -20.85
C PRO A 361 -16.46 9.26 -19.91
N ARG A 362 -15.63 9.90 -19.05
CA ARG A 362 -14.68 9.25 -18.12
C ARG A 362 -15.31 7.99 -17.54
N GLN A 363 -15.02 6.84 -18.13
CA GLN A 363 -15.37 5.56 -17.57
C GLN A 363 -14.04 4.91 -17.18
N PRO A 364 -13.95 4.32 -15.98
CA PRO A 364 -12.77 3.57 -15.59
C PRO A 364 -12.47 2.43 -16.58
N MET A 365 -13.46 2.02 -17.41
CA MET A 365 -13.28 1.18 -18.59
C MET A 365 -14.24 1.59 -19.71
N SER A 366 -13.75 1.75 -20.94
CA SER A 366 -14.61 1.65 -22.12
C SER A 366 -15.04 0.19 -22.37
N ALA A 367 -16.15 -0.04 -23.07
CA ALA A 367 -16.59 -1.39 -23.45
C ALA A 367 -15.51 -2.18 -24.23
N ALA A 368 -14.57 -1.50 -24.90
CA ALA A 368 -13.46 -2.09 -25.64
C ALA A 368 -12.25 -2.49 -24.75
N GLU A 369 -11.91 -1.72 -23.71
CA GLU A 369 -10.84 -2.06 -22.74
C GLU A 369 -11.23 -3.25 -21.84
N LEU A 370 -12.53 -3.47 -21.71
CA LEU A 370 -13.13 -4.59 -21.00
C LEU A 370 -12.87 -5.96 -21.67
N GLY A 371 -12.28 -5.98 -22.88
CA GLY A 371 -11.88 -7.19 -23.60
C GLY A 371 -10.78 -8.01 -22.92
N ASN A 372 -10.06 -7.48 -21.92
CA ASN A 372 -9.04 -8.26 -21.20
C ASN A 372 -9.02 -7.91 -19.69
N PRO A 373 -9.59 -8.74 -18.78
CA PRO A 373 -9.70 -8.46 -17.33
C PRO A 373 -8.34 -8.32 -16.64
N LEU A 374 -7.31 -8.64 -17.39
CA LEU A 374 -5.94 -8.83 -16.95
C LEU A 374 -5.04 -7.73 -17.51
N SER A 375 -5.47 -6.92 -18.50
CA SER A 375 -4.59 -5.90 -19.11
C SER A 375 -4.03 -4.93 -18.07
N SER A 376 -4.83 -4.55 -17.07
CA SER A 376 -4.46 -3.67 -15.97
C SER A 376 -3.70 -4.37 -14.83
N LEU A 377 -3.66 -5.70 -14.80
CA LEU A 377 -2.88 -6.47 -13.82
C LEU A 377 -1.52 -6.86 -14.41
N ASN A 378 -0.46 -6.81 -13.61
CA ASN A 378 0.84 -7.35 -14.01
C ASN A 378 0.80 -8.89 -14.09
N GLY A 379 1.78 -9.52 -14.74
CA GLY A 379 1.78 -10.98 -14.95
C GLY A 379 1.55 -11.82 -13.68
N VAL A 380 2.10 -11.38 -12.54
CA VAL A 380 1.95 -12.06 -11.25
C VAL A 380 0.55 -11.85 -10.67
N GLU A 381 0.05 -10.61 -10.66
CA GLU A 381 -1.29 -10.25 -10.18
C GLU A 381 -2.38 -10.99 -10.97
N ARG A 382 -2.18 -11.21 -12.27
CA ARG A 382 -3.07 -12.03 -13.12
C ARG A 382 -3.17 -13.46 -12.61
N ILE A 383 -2.03 -14.09 -12.33
CA ILE A 383 -1.98 -15.45 -11.79
C ILE A 383 -2.64 -15.48 -10.41
N VAL A 384 -2.35 -14.50 -9.55
CA VAL A 384 -2.96 -14.40 -8.22
C VAL A 384 -4.49 -14.28 -8.32
N ARG A 385 -5.00 -13.42 -9.21
CA ARG A 385 -6.44 -13.28 -9.45
C ARG A 385 -7.05 -14.58 -9.97
N LEU A 386 -6.40 -15.27 -10.90
CA LEU A 386 -6.86 -16.57 -11.42
C LEU A 386 -6.95 -17.63 -10.31
N LEU A 387 -5.91 -17.72 -9.47
CA LEU A 387 -5.89 -18.65 -8.34
C LEU A 387 -6.99 -18.30 -7.32
N LEU A 388 -7.22 -17.01 -7.10
CA LEU A 388 -8.23 -16.50 -6.19
C LEU A 388 -9.64 -16.79 -6.72
N THR A 389 -9.94 -16.53 -8.00
CA THR A 389 -11.24 -16.82 -8.61
C THR A 389 -11.52 -18.32 -8.63
N LEU A 390 -10.55 -19.15 -9.00
CA LEU A 390 -10.65 -20.60 -8.91
C LEU A 390 -10.86 -21.03 -7.47
N GLY A 391 -10.11 -20.45 -6.53
CA GLY A 391 -10.22 -20.71 -5.10
C GLY A 391 -11.60 -20.40 -4.54
N ILE A 392 -12.19 -19.26 -4.89
CA ILE A 392 -13.55 -18.87 -4.51
C ILE A 392 -14.57 -19.85 -5.10
N ALA A 393 -14.45 -20.17 -6.39
CA ALA A 393 -15.38 -21.07 -7.07
C ALA A 393 -15.36 -22.47 -6.44
N VAL A 394 -14.17 -23.04 -6.26
CA VAL A 394 -13.97 -24.34 -5.60
C VAL A 394 -14.48 -24.29 -4.17
N PHE A 395 -14.16 -23.24 -3.41
CA PHE A 395 -14.60 -23.09 -2.03
C PHE A 395 -16.13 -22.98 -1.92
N GLY A 396 -16.78 -22.20 -2.80
CA GLY A 396 -18.24 -22.07 -2.87
C GLY A 396 -18.92 -23.39 -3.21
N VAL A 397 -18.40 -24.13 -4.19
CA VAL A 397 -18.92 -25.45 -4.60
C VAL A 397 -18.74 -26.47 -3.47
N LEU A 398 -17.55 -26.58 -2.90
CA LEU A 398 -17.29 -27.53 -1.80
C LEU A 398 -18.12 -27.19 -0.56
N ALA A 399 -18.30 -25.91 -0.23
CA ALA A 399 -19.17 -25.47 0.85
C ALA A 399 -20.64 -25.85 0.57
N ALA A 400 -21.13 -25.63 -0.65
CA ALA A 400 -22.48 -26.00 -1.05
C ALA A 400 -22.70 -27.53 -1.01
N MET A 401 -21.75 -28.32 -1.52
CA MET A 401 -21.77 -29.78 -1.47
C MET A 401 -21.77 -30.30 -0.03
N HIS A 402 -20.88 -29.77 0.82
CA HIS A 402 -20.83 -30.12 2.24
C HIS A 402 -22.18 -29.82 2.91
N HIS A 403 -22.78 -28.66 2.64
CA HIS A 403 -24.11 -28.32 3.15
C HIS A 403 -25.21 -29.27 2.67
N ALA A 404 -25.21 -29.65 1.39
CA ALA A 404 -26.17 -30.63 0.86
C ALA A 404 -26.05 -32.00 1.55
N THR A 405 -24.83 -32.43 1.93
CA THR A 405 -24.61 -33.70 2.63
C THR A 405 -25.05 -33.67 4.10
N LEU A 406 -24.89 -32.55 4.80
CA LEU A 406 -25.23 -32.42 6.22
C LEU A 406 -26.73 -32.56 6.50
N PHE A 407 -27.57 -32.07 5.60
CA PHE A 407 -29.03 -32.16 5.73
C PHE A 407 -29.61 -33.45 5.12
N ARG A 408 -28.78 -34.36 4.59
CA ARG A 408 -29.23 -35.61 3.97
C ARG A 408 -30.03 -36.50 4.94
N ARG A 409 -29.73 -36.43 6.25
CA ARG A 409 -30.39 -37.19 7.32
C ARG A 409 -31.52 -36.42 8.03
N SER A 410 -31.81 -35.19 7.62
CA SER A 410 -32.88 -34.37 8.21
C SER A 410 -34.22 -34.64 7.53
N ALA A 411 -35.32 -34.31 8.21
CA ALA A 411 -36.67 -34.38 7.63
C ALA A 411 -36.74 -33.62 6.29
N ILE A 412 -37.53 -34.12 5.34
CA ILE A 412 -37.59 -33.62 3.95
C ILE A 412 -37.77 -32.09 3.89
N LEU A 413 -38.66 -31.52 4.71
CA LEU A 413 -38.92 -30.08 4.75
C LEU A 413 -37.70 -29.27 5.24
N VAL A 414 -37.00 -29.76 6.27
CA VAL A 414 -35.77 -29.12 6.81
C VAL A 414 -34.62 -29.24 5.81
N ARG A 415 -34.55 -30.35 5.09
CA ARG A 415 -33.58 -30.57 4.01
C ARG A 415 -33.84 -29.65 2.84
N LEU A 416 -35.08 -29.50 2.38
CA LEU A 416 -35.45 -28.61 1.28
C LEU A 416 -35.16 -27.15 1.63
N VAL A 417 -35.68 -26.65 2.75
CA VAL A 417 -35.54 -25.22 3.13
C VAL A 417 -34.12 -24.88 3.61
N GLY A 418 -33.47 -25.78 4.35
CA GLY A 418 -32.13 -25.54 4.91
C GLY A 418 -31.01 -25.71 3.89
N ALA A 419 -31.01 -26.80 3.13
CA ALA A 419 -29.97 -27.05 2.14
C ALA A 419 -30.13 -26.13 0.93
N LEU A 420 -31.30 -26.10 0.27
CA LEU A 420 -31.50 -25.28 -0.92
C LEU A 420 -31.32 -23.79 -0.62
N GLY A 421 -31.80 -23.32 0.54
CA GLY A 421 -31.61 -21.93 0.95
C GLY A 421 -30.13 -21.57 1.11
N SER A 422 -29.38 -22.32 1.91
CA SER A 422 -27.95 -22.02 2.15
C SER A 422 -27.09 -22.19 0.88
N THR A 423 -27.35 -23.22 0.07
CA THR A 423 -26.64 -23.40 -1.21
C THR A 423 -26.99 -22.32 -2.21
N ALA A 424 -28.24 -21.85 -2.26
CA ALA A 424 -28.66 -20.77 -3.13
C ALA A 424 -27.99 -19.45 -2.75
N PHE A 425 -27.92 -19.10 -1.47
CA PHE A 425 -27.23 -17.85 -1.04
C PHE A 425 -25.72 -17.89 -1.31
N ILE A 426 -25.05 -19.01 -1.01
CA ILE A 426 -23.62 -19.19 -1.33
C ILE A 426 -23.39 -19.13 -2.84
N GLY A 427 -24.21 -19.86 -3.61
CA GLY A 427 -24.15 -19.87 -5.07
C GLY A 427 -24.40 -18.49 -5.68
N ALA A 428 -25.44 -17.79 -5.25
CA ALA A 428 -25.79 -16.45 -5.74
C ALA A 428 -24.69 -15.43 -5.45
N ALA A 429 -24.17 -15.37 -4.23
CA ALA A 429 -23.08 -14.46 -3.88
C ALA A 429 -21.80 -14.76 -4.69
N THR A 430 -21.49 -16.05 -4.89
CA THR A 430 -20.33 -16.48 -5.69
C THR A 430 -20.51 -16.14 -7.17
N MET A 431 -21.70 -16.38 -7.74
CA MET A 431 -22.00 -16.10 -9.15
C MET A 431 -22.03 -14.61 -9.45
N LEU A 432 -22.57 -13.77 -8.56
CA LEU A 432 -22.56 -12.31 -8.72
C LEU A 432 -21.14 -11.75 -8.79
N VAL A 433 -20.23 -12.28 -7.96
CA VAL A 433 -18.82 -11.88 -7.95
C VAL A 433 -18.06 -12.41 -9.17
N LEU A 434 -18.39 -13.62 -9.64
CA LEU A 434 -17.75 -14.23 -10.82
C LEU A 434 -18.38 -13.79 -12.15
N ALA A 435 -19.53 -13.10 -12.15
CA ALA A 435 -20.25 -12.70 -13.35
C ALA A 435 -19.39 -11.94 -14.39
N PRO A 436 -18.48 -11.03 -14.01
CA PRO A 436 -17.61 -10.35 -14.98
C PRO A 436 -16.63 -11.28 -15.70
N GLU A 437 -16.19 -12.37 -15.06
CA GLU A 437 -15.29 -13.37 -15.66
C GLU A 437 -16.07 -14.38 -16.49
N LEU A 438 -17.23 -14.83 -15.98
CA LEU A 438 -18.11 -15.79 -16.64
C LEU A 438 -18.74 -15.23 -17.92
N SER A 439 -19.16 -13.97 -17.92
CA SER A 439 -19.69 -13.31 -19.12
C SER A 439 -18.68 -13.32 -20.27
N ARG A 440 -17.40 -13.12 -19.95
CA ARG A 440 -16.31 -13.09 -20.94
C ARG A 440 -16.00 -14.46 -21.51
N LEU A 441 -16.05 -15.53 -20.70
CA LEU A 441 -15.96 -16.90 -21.20
C LEU A 441 -17.08 -17.22 -22.20
N GLY A 442 -18.24 -16.57 -22.05
CA GLY A 442 -19.37 -16.65 -22.97
C GLY A 442 -19.34 -15.66 -24.15
N GLY A 443 -18.26 -14.89 -24.32
CA GLY A 443 -18.12 -13.90 -25.41
C GLY A 443 -18.89 -12.58 -25.19
N ALA A 444 -19.44 -12.34 -24.01
CA ALA A 444 -20.13 -11.10 -23.65
C ALA A 444 -19.30 -10.25 -22.67
N SER A 445 -19.41 -8.92 -22.74
CA SER A 445 -18.71 -7.99 -21.83
C SER A 445 -19.71 -7.21 -20.97
N ILE A 446 -19.68 -7.41 -19.65
CA ILE A 446 -20.48 -6.64 -18.68
C ILE A 446 -19.78 -5.31 -18.37
N SER A 447 -20.49 -4.17 -18.39
CA SER A 447 -19.91 -2.87 -18.04
C SER A 447 -19.34 -2.84 -16.61
N TYR A 448 -18.37 -1.95 -16.34
CA TYR A 448 -17.81 -1.80 -14.99
C TYR A 448 -18.89 -1.47 -13.95
N GLU A 449 -19.83 -0.59 -14.31
CA GLU A 449 -20.96 -0.22 -13.46
C GLU A 449 -21.77 -1.45 -13.04
N ALA A 450 -22.20 -2.27 -14.00
CA ALA A 450 -22.94 -3.49 -13.73
C ALA A 450 -22.11 -4.50 -12.91
N ALA A 451 -20.80 -4.54 -13.10
CA ALA A 451 -19.91 -5.38 -12.29
C ALA A 451 -19.79 -4.90 -10.83
N VAL A 452 -19.80 -3.59 -10.57
CA VAL A 452 -19.83 -3.02 -9.21
C VAL A 452 -21.20 -3.25 -8.57
N HIS A 453 -22.28 -3.04 -9.31
CA HIS A 453 -23.65 -3.32 -8.88
C HIS A 453 -23.82 -4.79 -8.46
N ALA A 454 -23.27 -5.74 -9.22
CA ALA A 454 -23.26 -7.15 -8.84
C ALA A 454 -22.52 -7.40 -7.51
N THR A 455 -21.39 -6.73 -7.28
CA THR A 455 -20.68 -6.78 -5.99
C THR A 455 -21.54 -6.20 -4.87
N ILE A 456 -22.19 -5.03 -5.06
CA ILE A 456 -23.08 -4.41 -4.07
C ILE A 456 -24.22 -5.35 -3.70
N LEU A 457 -24.80 -6.06 -4.67
CA LEU A 457 -25.85 -7.05 -4.42
C LEU A 457 -25.32 -8.27 -3.62
N ALA A 458 -24.09 -8.71 -3.87
CA ALA A 458 -23.44 -9.75 -3.06
C ALA A 458 -23.24 -9.28 -1.60
N TYR A 459 -22.94 -8.00 -1.36
CA TYR A 459 -22.93 -7.43 0.00
C TYR A 459 -24.33 -7.38 0.63
N ALA A 460 -25.37 -7.09 -0.15
CA ALA A 460 -26.74 -7.11 0.36
C ALA A 460 -27.13 -8.52 0.85
N ILE A 461 -26.75 -9.56 0.10
CA ILE A 461 -26.90 -10.97 0.51
C ILE A 461 -26.14 -11.25 1.81
N ALA A 462 -24.88 -10.80 1.92
CA ALA A 462 -24.10 -10.96 3.14
C ALA A 462 -24.72 -10.25 4.35
N CYS A 463 -25.23 -9.02 4.17
CA CYS A 463 -25.94 -8.25 5.19
C CYS A 463 -27.19 -8.98 5.68
N ILE A 464 -28.00 -9.52 4.77
CA ILE A 464 -29.19 -10.34 5.12
C ILE A 464 -28.76 -11.53 5.99
N ALA A 465 -27.72 -12.27 5.58
CA ALA A 465 -27.24 -13.44 6.31
C ALA A 465 -26.73 -13.11 7.72
N ILE A 466 -26.03 -11.98 7.89
CA ILE A 466 -25.42 -11.57 9.18
C ILE A 466 -26.44 -10.90 10.11
N MET A 467 -27.31 -10.05 9.58
CA MET A 467 -28.21 -9.20 10.38
C MET A 467 -29.46 -9.94 10.84
N ILE A 468 -30.07 -10.76 9.99
CA ILE A 468 -31.27 -11.54 10.33
C ILE A 468 -30.90 -12.84 11.04
N GLY A 469 -29.69 -13.37 10.78
CA GLY A 469 -29.24 -14.62 11.37
C GLY A 469 -29.30 -14.61 12.91
N PRO A 470 -29.96 -15.60 13.54
CA PRO A 470 -29.99 -15.73 15.01
C PRO A 470 -28.63 -16.18 15.58
N ARG A 471 -27.67 -16.47 14.69
CA ARG A 471 -26.33 -17.00 14.97
C ARG A 471 -25.28 -15.91 15.18
N PHE A 472 -25.70 -14.65 15.23
CA PHE A 472 -24.80 -13.50 15.34
C PHE A 472 -25.23 -12.56 16.46
N THR A 473 -24.24 -12.01 17.16
CA THR A 473 -24.43 -11.10 18.29
C THR A 473 -24.49 -9.65 17.80
N THR A 474 -25.14 -8.77 18.57
CA THR A 474 -25.21 -7.33 18.26
C THR A 474 -23.84 -6.69 18.04
N PRO A 475 -22.77 -6.98 18.83
CA PRO A 475 -21.44 -6.44 18.57
C PRO A 475 -20.89 -6.80 17.18
N LEU A 476 -21.11 -8.03 16.70
CA LEU A 476 -20.67 -8.38 15.34
C LEU A 476 -21.47 -7.61 14.29
N ARG A 477 -22.79 -7.47 14.47
CA ARG A 477 -23.65 -6.73 13.53
C ARG A 477 -23.21 -5.26 13.41
N VAL A 478 -22.86 -4.62 14.53
CA VAL A 478 -22.29 -3.26 14.54
C VAL A 478 -20.93 -3.23 13.86
N THR A 479 -20.07 -4.22 14.11
CA THR A 479 -18.77 -4.34 13.42
C THR A 479 -18.95 -4.46 11.91
N TRP A 480 -19.89 -5.28 11.46
CA TRP A 480 -20.20 -5.45 10.04
C TRP A 480 -20.73 -4.17 9.39
N LEU A 481 -21.60 -3.43 10.07
CA LEU A 481 -22.05 -2.10 9.61
C LEU A 481 -20.85 -1.16 9.37
N GLY A 482 -19.93 -1.06 10.34
CA GLY A 482 -18.71 -0.25 10.20
C GLY A 482 -17.85 -0.69 9.01
N LEU A 483 -17.67 -2.01 8.81
CA LEU A 483 -16.92 -2.55 7.68
C LEU A 483 -17.59 -2.25 6.33
N VAL A 484 -18.91 -2.35 6.22
CA VAL A 484 -19.66 -2.00 5.00
C VAL A 484 -19.54 -0.51 4.70
N MET A 485 -19.61 0.35 5.71
CA MET A 485 -19.37 1.79 5.54
C MET A 485 -17.95 2.08 5.02
N LEU A 486 -16.93 1.42 5.58
CA LEU A 486 -15.54 1.57 5.11
C LEU A 486 -15.35 1.09 3.66
N CYS A 487 -15.96 -0.03 3.28
CA CYS A 487 -15.88 -0.55 1.91
C CYS A 487 -16.62 0.34 0.91
N CYS A 488 -17.79 0.86 1.29
CA CYS A 488 -18.56 1.83 0.51
C CYS A 488 -17.74 3.11 0.25
N LEU A 489 -17.25 3.75 1.32
CA LEU A 489 -16.43 4.95 1.21
C LEU A 489 -15.14 4.69 0.41
N GLY A 490 -14.46 3.57 0.67
CA GLY A 490 -13.23 3.22 -0.05
C GLY A 490 -13.45 3.00 -1.54
N SER A 491 -14.50 2.28 -1.92
CA SER A 491 -14.87 2.05 -3.32
C SER A 491 -15.22 3.36 -4.03
N LEU A 492 -16.07 4.21 -3.42
CA LEU A 492 -16.43 5.51 -3.99
C LEU A 492 -15.21 6.44 -4.12
N THR A 493 -14.31 6.43 -3.15
CA THR A 493 -13.10 7.26 -3.17
C THR A 493 -12.16 6.86 -4.28
N LEU A 494 -11.89 5.55 -4.43
CA LEU A 494 -11.00 5.06 -5.49
C LEU A 494 -11.63 5.21 -6.88
N LEU A 495 -12.96 5.05 -7.00
CA LEU A 495 -13.68 5.33 -8.22
C LEU A 495 -13.56 6.80 -8.61
N ALA A 496 -13.86 7.71 -7.68
CA ALA A 496 -13.71 9.15 -7.90
C ALA A 496 -12.27 9.52 -8.25
N LEU A 497 -11.27 8.92 -7.60
CA LEU A 497 -9.87 9.13 -7.92
C LEU A 497 -9.54 8.68 -9.36
N GLY A 498 -10.04 7.53 -9.79
CA GLY A 498 -9.86 7.02 -11.15
C GLY A 498 -10.56 7.87 -12.23
N LEU A 499 -11.73 8.43 -11.90
CA LEU A 499 -12.50 9.32 -12.76
C LEU A 499 -11.86 10.71 -12.85
N ASP A 500 -11.43 11.28 -11.73
CA ASP A 500 -10.91 12.64 -11.65
C ASP A 500 -9.44 12.75 -12.08
N ALA A 501 -8.73 11.62 -12.12
CA ALA A 501 -7.36 11.59 -12.58
C ALA A 501 -7.21 11.93 -14.06
N GLU A 502 -6.23 12.77 -14.33
CA GLU A 502 -5.86 13.17 -15.68
C GLU A 502 -5.03 12.11 -16.43
N LYS A 503 -4.70 10.99 -15.80
CA LYS A 503 -3.92 9.91 -16.41
C LYS A 503 -4.75 8.64 -16.51
N THR A 504 -4.59 7.93 -17.62
CA THR A 504 -5.22 6.63 -17.86
C THR A 504 -4.89 5.62 -16.75
N ASP A 505 -3.69 5.69 -16.17
CA ASP A 505 -3.21 4.69 -15.22
C ASP A 505 -3.89 4.75 -13.85
N PHE A 506 -4.65 5.78 -13.48
CA PHE A 506 -5.25 5.87 -12.15
C PHE A 506 -6.51 5.00 -12.00
N THR A 507 -7.17 4.64 -13.10
CA THR A 507 -8.35 3.76 -13.08
C THR A 507 -8.00 2.37 -12.54
N ILE A 508 -6.73 1.95 -12.73
CA ILE A 508 -6.17 0.70 -12.22
C ILE A 508 -6.39 0.51 -10.72
N HIS A 509 -6.43 1.60 -9.95
CA HIS A 509 -6.50 1.52 -8.49
C HIS A 509 -7.92 1.12 -8.03
N ALA A 510 -8.96 1.60 -8.71
CA ALA A 510 -10.33 1.18 -8.47
C ALA A 510 -10.55 -0.27 -8.91
N GLU A 511 -10.05 -0.62 -10.10
CA GLU A 511 -10.14 -1.96 -10.67
C GLU A 511 -9.45 -3.01 -9.79
N LYS A 512 -8.20 -2.77 -9.42
CA LYS A 512 -7.41 -3.67 -8.58
C LYS A 512 -8.08 -3.91 -7.24
N ASN A 513 -8.61 -2.88 -6.59
CA ASN A 513 -9.28 -3.05 -5.29
C ASN A 513 -10.62 -3.78 -5.41
N LYS A 514 -11.38 -3.53 -6.48
CA LYS A 514 -12.58 -4.33 -6.75
C LYS A 514 -12.22 -5.82 -6.88
N LEU A 515 -11.34 -6.14 -7.82
CA LEU A 515 -11.03 -7.52 -8.20
C LEU A 515 -10.25 -8.28 -7.12
N LEU A 516 -9.30 -7.66 -6.44
CA LEU A 516 -8.43 -8.36 -5.49
C LEU A 516 -8.95 -8.30 -4.05
N PHE A 517 -9.96 -7.48 -3.74
CA PHE A 517 -10.41 -7.28 -2.37
C PHE A 517 -11.93 -7.23 -2.20
N PHE A 518 -12.64 -6.25 -2.78
CA PHE A 518 -14.07 -6.05 -2.48
C PHE A 518 -14.94 -7.23 -2.90
N ASP A 519 -14.59 -7.92 -3.98
CA ASP A 519 -15.26 -9.12 -4.46
C ASP A 519 -15.18 -10.30 -3.46
N LEU A 520 -14.15 -10.36 -2.62
CA LEU A 520 -13.89 -11.50 -1.72
C LEU A 520 -14.72 -11.47 -0.45
N ILE A 521 -14.89 -10.28 0.11
CA ILE A 521 -15.52 -10.05 1.41
C ILE A 521 -16.93 -10.64 1.48
N PRO A 522 -17.86 -10.39 0.54
CA PRO A 522 -19.23 -10.90 0.64
C PRO A 522 -19.28 -12.43 0.53
N VAL A 523 -18.44 -13.05 -0.30
CA VAL A 523 -18.41 -14.52 -0.41
C VAL A 523 -17.92 -15.16 0.89
N VAL A 524 -16.81 -14.66 1.43
CA VAL A 524 -16.28 -15.12 2.73
C VAL A 524 -17.31 -14.94 3.83
N ALA A 525 -18.00 -13.80 3.86
CA ALA A 525 -19.05 -13.51 4.83
C ALA A 525 -20.24 -14.46 4.74
N VAL A 526 -20.78 -14.68 3.55
CA VAL A 526 -21.91 -15.59 3.32
C VAL A 526 -21.53 -17.02 3.68
N VAL A 527 -20.37 -17.49 3.25
CA VAL A 527 -19.93 -18.85 3.60
C VAL A 527 -19.82 -18.98 5.12
N ILE A 528 -19.09 -18.09 5.81
CA ILE A 528 -18.95 -18.14 7.27
C ILE A 528 -20.32 -18.02 7.97
N ALA A 529 -21.27 -17.26 7.44
CA ALA A 529 -22.61 -17.11 8.00
C ALA A 529 -23.44 -18.41 7.94
N PHE A 530 -23.31 -19.19 6.87
CA PHE A 530 -24.08 -20.42 6.71
C PHE A 530 -23.39 -21.67 7.26
N GLN A 531 -22.06 -21.68 7.39
CA GLN A 531 -21.30 -22.84 7.90
C GLN A 531 -21.86 -23.39 9.24
N PRO A 532 -21.82 -24.72 9.47
CA PRO A 532 -22.30 -25.32 10.72
C PRO A 532 -21.52 -24.83 11.93
N GLN A 533 -22.20 -24.80 13.07
CA GLN A 533 -21.62 -24.26 14.31
C GLN A 533 -20.47 -25.12 14.83
N ARG A 534 -20.53 -26.44 14.58
CA ARG A 534 -19.45 -27.38 14.89
C ARG A 534 -18.19 -27.10 14.08
N SER A 535 -18.32 -26.89 12.76
CA SER A 535 -17.20 -26.62 11.87
C SER A 535 -16.51 -25.30 12.22
N ILE A 536 -17.30 -24.25 12.50
CA ILE A 536 -16.76 -22.95 12.93
C ILE A 536 -16.05 -23.02 14.28
N ALA A 537 -16.59 -23.80 15.24
CA ALA A 537 -15.94 -23.97 16.53
C ALA A 537 -14.71 -24.90 16.48
N ALA A 538 -14.64 -25.82 15.53
CA ALA A 538 -13.55 -26.80 15.43
C ALA A 538 -12.21 -26.13 15.13
N LEU A 539 -12.17 -25.14 14.24
CA LEU A 539 -10.91 -24.51 13.80
C LEU A 539 -10.21 -23.72 14.92
N PRO A 540 -10.87 -22.80 15.65
CA PRO A 540 -10.23 -22.15 16.80
C PRO A 540 -9.88 -23.13 17.92
N ARG A 541 -10.68 -24.19 18.12
CA ARG A 541 -10.37 -25.23 19.10
C ARG A 541 -9.12 -26.02 18.72
N SER A 542 -8.99 -26.47 17.48
CA SER A 542 -7.80 -27.21 17.04
C SER A 542 -6.55 -26.32 17.08
N PHE A 543 -6.67 -25.06 16.65
CA PHE A 543 -5.56 -24.11 16.69
C PHE A 543 -5.04 -23.86 18.12
N PHE A 544 -5.95 -23.57 19.07
CA PHE A 544 -5.56 -23.18 20.43
C PHE A 544 -5.48 -24.33 21.45
N MET A 545 -6.22 -25.42 21.23
CA MET A 545 -6.36 -26.55 22.18
C MET A 545 -5.81 -27.86 21.61
N GLY A 546 -5.59 -27.92 20.30
CA GLY A 546 -5.14 -29.12 19.63
C GLY A 546 -3.72 -29.51 20.03
N VAL A 547 -3.57 -30.79 20.34
CA VAL A 547 -2.29 -31.41 20.73
C VAL A 547 -1.81 -32.42 19.69
N GLY A 548 -2.66 -32.79 18.73
CA GLY A 548 -2.32 -33.77 17.70
C GLY A 548 -1.31 -33.23 16.70
N PHE A 549 -0.63 -34.13 15.99
CA PHE A 549 0.32 -33.79 14.91
C PHE A 549 -0.31 -32.86 13.86
N LYS A 550 -1.56 -33.13 13.46
CA LYS A 550 -2.32 -32.29 12.52
C LYS A 550 -2.51 -30.85 13.04
N ASP A 551 -2.76 -30.70 14.34
CA ASP A 551 -2.95 -29.39 14.99
C ASP A 551 -1.62 -28.62 15.14
N GLN A 552 -0.52 -29.34 15.32
CA GLN A 552 0.83 -28.75 15.29
C GLN A 552 1.18 -28.27 13.88
N LEU A 553 0.88 -29.07 12.86
CA LEU A 553 1.09 -28.70 11.45
C LEU A 553 0.27 -27.45 11.07
N LEU A 554 -1.00 -27.38 11.52
CA LEU A 554 -1.87 -26.22 11.31
C LEU A 554 -1.27 -24.90 11.84
N ARG A 555 -0.44 -24.97 12.88
CA ARG A 555 0.27 -23.81 13.45
C ARG A 555 1.62 -23.56 12.79
N ALA A 556 2.38 -24.61 12.53
CA ALA A 556 3.75 -24.53 12.04
C ALA A 556 3.82 -24.14 10.56
N VAL A 557 2.97 -24.71 9.70
CA VAL A 557 3.03 -24.47 8.25
C VAL A 557 2.85 -22.99 7.89
N PRO A 558 1.82 -22.28 8.38
CA PRO A 558 1.70 -20.85 8.10
C PRO A 558 2.90 -20.05 8.60
N ALA A 559 3.42 -20.36 9.79
CA ALA A 559 4.58 -19.66 10.35
C ALA A 559 5.85 -19.88 9.51
N ILE A 560 6.09 -21.10 9.03
CA ILE A 560 7.22 -21.44 8.16
C ILE A 560 7.08 -20.74 6.79
N LEU A 561 5.89 -20.76 6.20
CA LEU A 561 5.64 -20.09 4.92
C LEU A 561 5.87 -18.58 5.01
N ILE A 562 5.42 -17.95 6.10
CA ILE A 562 5.63 -16.52 6.31
C ILE A 562 7.11 -16.23 6.55
N LEU A 563 7.81 -17.05 7.33
CA LEU A 563 9.26 -16.90 7.52
C LEU A 563 10.02 -17.04 6.20
N ALA A 564 9.67 -18.03 5.37
CA ALA A 564 10.23 -18.20 4.03
C ALA A 564 9.94 -16.97 3.14
N ALA A 565 8.74 -16.39 3.22
CA ALA A 565 8.40 -15.17 2.51
C ALA A 565 9.22 -13.96 2.99
N PHE A 566 9.52 -13.84 4.29
CA PHE A 566 10.43 -12.80 4.82
C PHE A 566 11.86 -13.00 4.35
N VAL A 567 12.36 -14.24 4.33
CA VAL A 567 13.68 -14.54 3.79
C VAL A 567 13.74 -14.19 2.30
N ALA A 568 12.71 -14.59 1.53
CA ALA A 568 12.57 -14.23 0.13
C ALA A 568 12.51 -12.72 -0.06
N TRP A 569 11.80 -11.97 0.79
CA TRP A 569 11.74 -10.50 0.71
C TRP A 569 13.05 -9.83 1.11
N GLY A 570 13.75 -10.34 2.13
CA GLY A 570 15.07 -9.85 2.49
C GLY A 570 16.07 -9.98 1.33
N VAL A 571 16.04 -11.12 0.64
CA VAL A 571 16.99 -11.47 -0.44
C VAL A 571 16.58 -10.88 -1.80
N LEU A 572 15.31 -11.02 -2.20
CA LEU A 572 14.78 -10.71 -3.54
C LEU A 572 14.03 -9.38 -3.61
N GLY A 573 13.63 -8.83 -2.46
CA GLY A 573 12.64 -7.77 -2.38
C GLY A 573 13.16 -6.36 -2.54
N THR A 574 12.31 -5.50 -3.07
CA THR A 574 12.46 -4.03 -3.04
C THR A 574 11.78 -3.46 -1.79
N GLU A 575 11.83 -2.13 -1.63
CA GLU A 575 11.08 -1.38 -0.60
C GLU A 575 9.57 -1.70 -0.66
N THR A 576 9.05 -1.99 -1.85
CA THR A 576 7.63 -2.27 -2.09
C THR A 576 7.28 -3.76 -2.04
N GLY A 577 8.20 -4.64 -1.65
CA GLY A 577 7.93 -6.08 -1.51
C GLY A 577 8.63 -6.96 -2.54
N VAL A 578 8.13 -8.17 -2.72
CA VAL A 578 8.48 -9.08 -3.83
C VAL A 578 7.33 -9.04 -4.83
N ALA A 579 7.60 -8.60 -6.07
CA ALA A 579 6.58 -8.45 -7.12
C ALA A 579 5.35 -7.60 -6.70
N GLY A 580 5.55 -6.59 -5.84
CA GLY A 580 4.49 -5.71 -5.33
C GLY A 580 3.72 -6.25 -4.10
N PHE A 581 4.06 -7.43 -3.60
CA PHE A 581 3.52 -7.99 -2.36
C PHE A 581 4.52 -7.84 -1.22
N GLN A 582 4.10 -7.18 -0.13
CA GLN A 582 4.92 -7.03 1.08
C GLN A 582 4.53 -8.11 2.11
N PRO A 583 5.39 -9.10 2.40
CA PRO A 583 5.09 -10.14 3.38
C PRO A 583 4.87 -9.58 4.80
N VAL A 584 5.38 -8.38 5.08
CA VAL A 584 5.17 -7.69 6.37
C VAL A 584 3.70 -7.49 6.72
N GLU A 585 2.84 -7.31 5.71
CA GLU A 585 1.40 -7.12 5.91
C GLU A 585 0.74 -8.38 6.49
N LEU A 586 1.10 -9.57 5.97
CA LEU A 586 0.66 -10.85 6.55
C LEU A 586 1.30 -11.10 7.91
N GLY A 587 2.56 -10.69 8.05
CA GLY A 587 3.34 -10.81 9.28
C GLY A 587 2.70 -10.14 10.50
N LYS A 588 2.04 -8.98 10.32
CA LYS A 588 1.32 -8.27 11.40
C LYS A 588 0.22 -9.14 12.02
N ILE A 589 -0.60 -9.80 11.20
CA ILE A 589 -1.68 -10.67 11.69
C ILE A 589 -1.13 -11.97 12.26
N ALA A 590 -0.12 -12.56 11.62
CA ALA A 590 0.53 -13.75 12.13
C ALA A 590 1.14 -13.54 13.51
N LEU A 591 1.77 -12.37 13.75
CA LEU A 591 2.27 -12.01 15.08
C LEU A 591 1.15 -12.04 16.12
N VAL A 592 0.00 -11.43 15.83
CA VAL A 592 -1.16 -11.44 16.74
C VAL A 592 -1.63 -12.87 17.04
N LEU A 593 -1.67 -13.75 16.04
CA LEU A 593 -2.03 -15.17 16.22
C LEU A 593 -1.05 -15.88 17.17
N VAL A 594 0.25 -15.67 16.97
CA VAL A 594 1.27 -16.31 17.81
C VAL A 594 1.27 -15.74 19.23
N LEU A 595 1.14 -14.42 19.39
CA LEU A 595 1.00 -13.77 20.71
C LEU A 595 -0.25 -14.27 21.45
N ALA A 596 -1.38 -14.40 20.76
CA ALA A 596 -2.61 -14.97 21.34
C ALA A 596 -2.39 -16.39 21.85
N HIS A 597 -1.68 -17.22 21.07
CA HIS A 597 -1.32 -18.59 21.46
C HIS A 597 -0.45 -18.64 22.72
N ILE A 598 0.55 -17.75 22.82
CA ILE A 598 1.45 -17.65 23.98
C ILE A 598 0.71 -17.16 25.23
N PHE A 599 -0.01 -16.04 25.14
CA PHE A 599 -0.73 -15.46 26.29
C PHE A 599 -1.79 -16.41 26.84
N LEU A 600 -2.45 -17.16 25.95
CA LEU A 600 -3.35 -18.22 26.34
C LEU A 600 -2.63 -19.35 27.08
N GLY A 601 -1.43 -19.73 26.64
CA GLY A 601 -0.56 -20.69 27.33
C GLY A 601 -0.20 -20.25 28.75
N PHE A 602 0.11 -18.97 28.97
CA PHE A 602 0.39 -18.44 30.31
C PHE A 602 -0.83 -18.48 31.22
N SER A 603 -2.02 -18.20 30.70
CA SER A 603 -3.27 -18.24 31.46
C SER A 603 -3.66 -19.65 31.98
N ARG A 604 -3.02 -20.71 31.48
CA ARG A 604 -3.38 -22.13 31.69
C ARG A 604 -2.40 -23.01 32.47
N ILE A 605 -1.46 -22.42 33.20
CA ILE A 605 -0.46 -23.18 33.98
C ILE A 605 -1.10 -24.23 34.92
N ASP A 606 -2.36 -24.05 35.33
CA ASP A 606 -3.07 -24.98 36.22
C ASP A 606 -3.69 -26.22 35.52
N TYR A 607 -3.82 -26.24 34.18
CA TYR A 607 -4.61 -27.25 33.46
C TYR A 607 -3.78 -28.36 32.78
N PHE A 608 -2.48 -28.12 32.52
CA PHE A 608 -1.62 -29.13 31.91
C PHE A 608 -1.09 -30.11 32.96
N TYR A 609 -1.61 -31.35 32.92
CA TYR A 609 -1.26 -32.43 33.83
C TYR A 609 0.21 -32.89 33.70
N ASN A 610 0.91 -32.50 32.63
CA ASN A 610 2.29 -32.90 32.36
C ASN A 610 3.19 -31.67 32.10
N GLN A 611 3.83 -31.17 33.16
CA GLN A 611 4.67 -29.96 33.13
C GLN A 611 5.82 -30.02 32.09
N ARG A 612 6.31 -31.21 31.74
CA ARG A 612 7.46 -31.38 30.84
C ARG A 612 7.13 -31.03 29.38
N HIS A 613 5.97 -31.49 28.88
CA HIS A 613 5.50 -31.13 27.54
C HIS A 613 5.12 -29.65 27.44
N TYR A 614 4.60 -29.07 28.53
CA TYR A 614 4.28 -27.64 28.59
C TYR A 614 5.52 -26.74 28.46
N ILE A 615 6.61 -27.07 29.15
CA ILE A 615 7.86 -26.31 29.07
C ILE A 615 8.43 -26.38 27.66
N SER A 616 8.56 -27.58 27.07
CA SER A 616 9.05 -27.72 25.69
C SER A 616 8.19 -26.94 24.69
N TRP A 617 6.87 -27.02 24.84
CA TRP A 617 5.91 -26.29 24.00
C TRP A 617 6.04 -24.76 24.11
N LEU A 618 6.19 -24.25 25.33
CA LEU A 618 6.34 -22.82 25.59
C LEU A 618 7.69 -22.29 25.08
N THR A 619 8.76 -23.07 25.25
CA THR A 619 10.12 -22.70 24.83
C THR A 619 10.19 -22.61 23.30
N VAL A 620 9.62 -23.58 22.59
CA VAL A 620 9.53 -23.56 21.12
C VAL A 620 8.67 -22.38 20.65
N SER A 621 7.50 -22.16 21.24
CA SER A 621 6.62 -21.05 20.84
C SER A 621 7.27 -19.68 21.08
N LEU A 622 8.00 -19.52 22.19
CA LEU A 622 8.72 -18.29 22.51
C LEU A 622 9.91 -18.07 21.56
N ALA A 623 10.67 -19.13 21.24
CA ALA A 623 11.75 -19.06 20.26
C ALA A 623 11.21 -18.69 18.87
N THR A 624 10.09 -19.28 18.45
CA THR A 624 9.41 -18.90 17.21
C THR A 624 9.02 -17.43 17.21
N VAL A 625 8.44 -16.90 18.29
CA VAL A 625 8.10 -15.46 18.37
C VAL A 625 9.33 -14.58 18.34
N LEU A 626 10.40 -14.94 19.02
CA LEU A 626 11.61 -14.14 19.04
C LEU A 626 12.24 -14.06 17.64
N VAL A 627 12.34 -15.19 16.95
CA VAL A 627 12.79 -15.24 15.55
C VAL A 627 11.83 -14.44 14.66
N PHE A 628 10.52 -14.60 14.85
CA PHE A 628 9.53 -13.92 14.04
C PHE A 628 9.56 -12.40 14.23
N ILE A 629 9.63 -11.91 15.47
CA ILE A 629 9.79 -10.48 15.80
C ILE A 629 11.12 -9.96 15.24
N LEU A 630 12.21 -10.72 15.37
CA LEU A 630 13.51 -10.35 14.81
C LEU A 630 13.41 -10.12 13.30
N PHE A 631 12.86 -11.06 12.53
CA PHE A 631 12.70 -10.88 11.08
C PHE A 631 11.71 -9.77 10.72
N LEU A 632 10.59 -9.67 11.46
CA LEU A 632 9.58 -8.63 11.28
C LEU A 632 10.09 -7.21 11.53
N THR A 633 11.10 -7.06 12.38
CA THR A 633 11.69 -5.76 12.70
C THR A 633 12.94 -5.50 11.87
N ALA A 634 13.81 -6.50 11.71
CA ALA A 634 15.06 -6.37 10.98
C ALA A 634 14.87 -6.16 9.48
N VAL A 635 13.97 -6.89 8.81
CA VAL A 635 13.81 -6.77 7.35
C VAL A 635 13.26 -5.40 6.93
N PRO A 636 12.19 -4.86 7.54
CA PRO A 636 11.73 -3.50 7.24
C PRO A 636 12.78 -2.44 7.57
N PHE A 637 13.51 -2.61 8.68
CA PHE A 637 14.60 -1.72 9.07
C PHE A 637 15.73 -1.70 8.02
N LEU A 638 16.13 -2.87 7.51
CA LEU A 638 17.10 -3.00 6.42
C LEU A 638 16.61 -2.34 5.11
N LYS A 639 15.29 -2.25 4.92
CA LYS A 639 14.65 -1.62 3.75
C LYS A 639 14.20 -0.17 4.01
N SER A 640 14.63 0.44 5.13
CA SER A 640 14.27 1.82 5.52
C SER A 640 12.77 2.09 5.68
N ASP A 641 11.96 1.06 5.97
CA ASP A 641 10.56 1.19 6.33
C ASP A 641 10.34 0.87 7.82
N TYR A 642 10.25 1.90 8.63
CA TYR A 642 10.20 1.80 10.10
C TYR A 642 8.78 1.62 10.63
N SER A 643 7.78 1.91 9.81
CA SER A 643 6.39 2.01 10.25
C SER A 643 5.75 0.65 10.60
N PRO A 644 6.02 -0.47 9.90
CA PRO A 644 5.56 -1.78 10.35
C PRO A 644 6.15 -2.19 11.70
N ALA A 645 7.43 -1.88 11.96
CA ALA A 645 8.09 -2.20 13.22
C ALA A 645 7.43 -1.48 14.41
N LEU A 646 7.10 -0.20 14.24
CA LEU A 646 6.37 0.58 15.25
C LEU A 646 5.00 -0.04 15.56
N ILE A 647 4.23 -0.39 14.52
CA ILE A 647 2.90 -1.00 14.68
C ILE A 647 3.00 -2.32 15.46
N ILE A 648 4.00 -3.13 15.15
CA ILE A 648 4.26 -4.42 15.79
C ILE A 648 4.62 -4.26 17.26
N ILE A 649 5.51 -3.32 17.60
CA ILE A 649 5.92 -3.05 18.97
C ILE A 649 4.72 -2.59 19.80
N ILE A 650 3.99 -1.58 19.32
CA ILE A 650 2.82 -1.04 20.05
C ILE A 650 1.75 -2.12 20.22
N THR A 651 1.45 -2.90 19.17
CA THR A 651 0.45 -3.99 19.26
C THR A 651 0.86 -5.03 20.31
N THR A 652 2.14 -5.41 20.34
CA THR A 652 2.67 -6.36 21.32
C THR A 652 2.52 -5.83 22.76
N VAL A 653 2.84 -4.55 22.97
CA VAL A 653 2.69 -3.87 24.27
C VAL A 653 1.22 -3.83 24.68
N VAL A 654 0.32 -3.34 23.83
CA VAL A 654 -1.12 -3.26 24.13
C VAL A 654 -1.68 -4.62 24.52
N LEU A 655 -1.38 -5.68 23.76
CA LEU A 655 -1.89 -7.02 24.07
C LEU A 655 -1.34 -7.58 25.40
N ALA A 656 -0.07 -7.33 25.71
CA ALA A 656 0.49 -7.74 26.99
C ALA A 656 -0.14 -7.00 28.17
N PHE A 657 -0.34 -5.69 28.06
CA PHE A 657 -1.03 -4.91 29.09
C PHE A 657 -2.50 -5.34 29.25
N ALA A 658 -3.17 -5.67 28.15
CA ALA A 658 -4.57 -6.10 28.18
C ALA A 658 -4.78 -7.51 28.76
N PHE A 659 -3.88 -8.46 28.50
CA PHE A 659 -4.10 -9.89 28.82
C PHE A 659 -3.05 -10.53 29.73
N LEU A 660 -1.78 -10.18 29.59
CA LEU A 660 -0.70 -10.76 30.39
C LEU A 660 -0.60 -10.11 31.78
N LEU A 661 -0.67 -8.77 31.85
CA LEU A 661 -0.55 -8.04 33.10
C LEU A 661 -1.68 -8.38 34.11
N PRO A 662 -2.98 -8.41 33.73
CA PRO A 662 -4.03 -8.74 34.69
C PRO A 662 -3.97 -10.20 35.17
N SER A 663 -3.56 -11.12 34.29
CA SER A 663 -3.44 -12.55 34.65
C SER A 663 -2.27 -12.82 35.59
N THR A 664 -1.14 -12.13 35.39
CA THR A 664 0.03 -12.18 36.28
C THR A 664 -0.26 -11.54 37.64
N LEU A 665 -0.86 -10.34 37.69
CA LEU A 665 -1.25 -9.71 38.95
C LEU A 665 -2.21 -10.58 39.76
N LYS A 666 -3.24 -11.15 39.11
CA LYS A 666 -4.20 -12.02 39.80
C LYS A 666 -3.52 -13.20 40.48
N ARG A 667 -2.55 -13.82 39.80
CA ARG A 667 -1.76 -14.93 40.36
C ARG A 667 -0.85 -14.48 41.49
N LEU A 668 -0.17 -13.35 41.33
CA LEU A 668 0.68 -12.80 42.38
C LEU A 668 -0.15 -12.54 43.66
N VAL A 669 -1.35 -11.98 43.51
CA VAL A 669 -2.29 -11.77 44.61
C VAL A 669 -2.80 -13.08 45.22
N GLU A 670 -3.05 -14.12 44.41
CA GLU A 670 -3.44 -15.45 44.91
C GLU A 670 -2.30 -16.13 45.67
N ILE A 671 -1.07 -16.07 45.15
CA ILE A 671 0.14 -16.55 45.81
C ILE A 671 0.35 -15.79 47.13
N MET A 672 0.28 -14.45 47.10
CA MET A 672 0.39 -13.61 48.29
C MET A 672 -0.70 -13.94 49.32
N ARG A 673 -1.95 -14.20 48.89
CA ARG A 673 -3.02 -14.64 49.79
C ARG A 673 -2.76 -16.01 50.42
N VAL A 674 -2.19 -16.95 49.67
CA VAL A 674 -1.78 -18.26 50.22
C VAL A 674 -0.64 -18.10 51.21
N PHE A 675 0.33 -17.23 50.90
CA PHE A 675 1.44 -16.88 51.79
C PHE A 675 0.99 -16.23 53.10
N LEU A 676 0.12 -15.23 53.01
CA LEU A 676 -0.44 -14.52 54.16
C LEU A 676 -1.40 -15.39 55.00
N ARG A 677 -1.91 -16.50 54.44
CA ARG A 677 -2.76 -17.47 55.17
C ARG A 677 -1.99 -18.65 55.75
N ARG A 678 -0.65 -18.68 55.67
CA ARG A 678 0.21 -19.69 56.31
C ARG A 678 0.32 -19.47 57.83
N ALA A 679 -0.80 -19.66 58.53
CA ALA A 679 -0.75 -20.41 59.77
C ALA A 679 -1.04 -21.90 59.51
N ASP A 680 -2.01 -22.26 58.64
CA ASP A 680 -2.49 -23.67 58.55
C ASP A 680 -2.81 -24.21 57.13
N ALA A 681 -2.17 -23.74 56.05
CA ALA A 681 -2.52 -24.20 54.69
C ALA A 681 -1.79 -25.53 54.30
N PRO A 682 -2.51 -26.61 53.91
CA PRO A 682 -1.91 -27.91 53.61
C PRO A 682 -0.96 -27.87 52.41
N GLN A 683 0.25 -28.44 52.56
CA GLN A 683 1.35 -28.43 51.59
C GLN A 683 0.97 -28.93 50.18
N ARG A 684 -0.08 -29.74 50.04
CA ARG A 684 -0.60 -30.23 48.75
C ARG A 684 -1.13 -29.11 47.85
N LYS A 685 -1.66 -28.01 48.41
CA LYS A 685 -2.09 -26.83 47.64
C LYS A 685 -0.89 -25.99 47.18
N VAL A 686 0.18 -25.92 47.97
CA VAL A 686 1.42 -25.21 47.62
C VAL A 686 2.17 -25.92 46.47
N ARG A 687 2.12 -27.26 46.42
CA ARG A 687 2.72 -28.06 45.34
C ARG A 687 1.91 -28.01 44.03
N ARG A 688 0.58 -27.85 44.11
CA ARG A 688 -0.30 -27.58 42.94
C ARG A 688 -0.18 -26.15 42.43
N LEU A 689 0.05 -25.19 43.32
CA LEU A 689 0.31 -23.78 43.01
C LEU A 689 1.80 -23.62 42.63
N GLY A 690 2.22 -24.27 41.54
CA GLY A 690 3.63 -24.40 41.16
C GLY A 690 4.41 -23.07 41.24
N TRP A 691 5.40 -23.01 42.14
CA TRP A 691 6.31 -21.86 42.29
C TRP A 691 7.60 -22.11 41.48
N PRO A 692 8.38 -21.12 41.00
CA PRO A 692 8.09 -19.81 40.41
C PRO A 692 8.32 -19.79 38.90
N ARG A 693 8.56 -20.90 38.19
CA ARG A 693 9.14 -20.82 36.82
C ARG A 693 8.24 -20.14 35.79
N GLY A 694 6.92 -20.40 35.82
CA GLY A 694 5.97 -19.70 34.95
C GLY A 694 5.70 -18.24 35.36
N GLY A 695 5.79 -17.93 36.66
CA GLY A 695 5.64 -16.57 37.20
C GLY A 695 6.87 -15.71 36.97
N VAL A 696 8.08 -16.28 37.09
CA VAL A 696 9.36 -15.65 36.75
C VAL A 696 9.47 -15.49 35.25
N LEU A 697 9.06 -16.46 34.43
CA LEU A 697 9.04 -16.29 32.98
C LEU A 697 8.00 -15.24 32.54
N ALA A 698 6.82 -15.20 33.18
CA ALA A 698 5.85 -14.15 32.93
C ALA A 698 6.32 -12.78 33.44
N LEU A 699 7.06 -12.73 34.55
CA LEU A 699 7.70 -11.51 35.07
C LEU A 699 8.84 -11.06 34.15
N VAL A 700 9.68 -11.97 33.67
CA VAL A 700 10.73 -11.72 32.66
C VAL A 700 10.09 -11.27 31.35
N LEU A 701 8.96 -11.84 30.95
CA LEU A 701 8.21 -11.42 29.77
C LEU A 701 7.57 -10.05 29.98
N VAL A 702 7.02 -9.75 31.17
CA VAL A 702 6.50 -8.42 31.54
C VAL A 702 7.63 -7.40 31.67
N ILE A 703 8.82 -7.79 32.12
CA ILE A 703 10.03 -6.96 32.16
C ILE A 703 10.54 -6.73 30.74
N LEU A 704 10.60 -7.74 29.88
CA LEU A 704 10.94 -7.60 28.47
C LEU A 704 9.92 -6.76 27.71
N LEU A 705 8.63 -6.89 28.02
CA LEU A 705 7.55 -6.05 27.49
C LEU A 705 7.56 -4.65 28.10
N GLY A 706 7.98 -4.51 29.35
CA GLY A 706 8.23 -3.25 30.03
C GLY A 706 9.47 -2.55 29.47
N ILE A 707 10.49 -3.31 29.06
CA ILE A 707 11.66 -2.85 28.31
C ILE A 707 11.23 -2.47 26.88
N ASN A 708 10.30 -3.21 26.25
CA ASN A 708 9.71 -2.80 24.96
C ASN A 708 8.82 -1.55 25.08
N ALA A 709 8.08 -1.38 26.18
CA ALA A 709 7.29 -0.19 26.46
C ALA A 709 8.16 1.00 26.87
N ALA A 710 9.24 0.75 27.60
CA ALA A 710 10.29 1.72 27.86
C ALA A 710 10.99 2.08 26.55
N LEU A 711 11.24 1.12 25.66
CA LEU A 711 11.65 1.35 24.29
C LEU A 711 10.66 2.25 23.58
N ILE A 712 9.33 2.22 23.76
CA ILE A 712 8.44 3.22 23.13
C ILE A 712 8.74 4.66 23.59
N TYR A 713 9.09 4.88 24.86
CA TYR A 713 9.48 6.20 25.38
C TYR A 713 10.92 6.59 25.05
N VAL A 714 11.80 5.60 25.03
CA VAL A 714 13.23 5.74 24.77
C VAL A 714 13.47 5.79 23.26
N PHE A 715 12.62 5.18 22.43
CA PHE A 715 12.77 5.01 20.97
C PHE A 715 12.80 6.33 20.22
N PRO A 716 11.96 7.34 20.51
CA PRO A 716 12.17 8.67 19.99
C PRO A 716 13.58 9.16 20.31
N GLY A 717 14.01 9.06 21.57
CA GLY A 717 15.36 9.42 22.00
C GLY A 717 16.48 8.53 21.45
N LEU A 718 16.21 7.26 21.14
CA LEU A 718 17.16 6.27 20.63
C LEU A 718 17.32 6.43 19.12
N VAL A 719 16.24 6.72 18.41
CA VAL A 719 16.23 7.15 17.01
C VAL A 719 16.90 8.51 16.90
N THR A 720 16.57 9.47 17.77
CA THR A 720 17.27 10.76 17.82
C THR A 720 18.75 10.54 18.13
N TYR A 721 19.11 9.74 19.12
CA TYR A 721 20.51 9.43 19.45
C TYR A 721 21.25 8.72 18.31
N ALA A 722 20.59 7.79 17.62
CA ALA A 722 21.18 7.10 16.49
C ALA A 722 21.35 7.98 15.24
N ILE A 723 20.53 9.03 15.11
CA ILE A 723 20.63 10.05 14.05
C ILE A 723 21.66 11.12 14.42
N SER A 724 21.57 11.69 15.63
CA SER A 724 22.25 12.92 16.03
C SER A 724 23.41 12.72 17.00
N GLY A 725 23.59 11.52 17.55
CA GLY A 725 24.47 11.26 18.68
C GLY A 725 23.96 11.83 20.02
N GLN A 726 22.75 12.39 20.05
CA GLN A 726 22.15 13.04 21.22
C GLN A 726 20.74 12.50 21.50
N TRP A 727 20.36 12.39 22.78
CA TRP A 727 19.05 11.86 23.18
C TRP A 727 17.85 12.73 22.80
N SER A 728 18.10 13.99 22.46
CA SER A 728 17.11 14.94 21.98
C SER A 728 17.75 15.85 20.96
N LEU A 729 17.00 16.27 19.94
CA LEU A 729 17.48 17.29 19.01
C LEU A 729 17.65 18.61 19.76
N PRO A 730 18.66 19.42 19.40
CA PRO A 730 18.80 20.77 19.91
C PRO A 730 17.49 21.53 19.78
N LYS A 731 17.11 22.30 20.80
CA LYS A 731 15.90 23.15 20.74
C LYS A 731 16.04 24.27 19.72
N GLU A 732 17.27 24.66 19.37
CA GLU A 732 17.58 25.67 18.37
C GLU A 732 17.58 25.08 16.94
N ARG A 733 16.80 25.70 16.02
CA ARG A 733 16.54 25.22 14.65
C ARG A 733 17.82 24.97 13.84
N LEU A 734 18.75 25.91 13.86
CA LEU A 734 19.97 25.81 13.07
C LEU A 734 20.87 24.69 13.58
N ALA A 735 20.94 24.50 14.89
CA ALA A 735 21.69 23.41 15.50
C ALA A 735 21.02 22.05 15.21
N ALA A 736 19.68 21.96 15.25
CA ALA A 736 18.96 20.75 14.89
C ALA A 736 19.11 20.37 13.41
N ILE A 737 19.00 21.35 12.50
CA ILE A 737 19.20 21.13 11.05
C ILE A 737 20.64 20.70 10.77
N ASP A 738 21.65 21.39 11.28
CA ASP A 738 23.07 21.01 11.08
C ASP A 738 23.37 19.60 11.61
N THR A 739 22.77 19.22 12.73
CA THR A 739 22.91 17.87 13.29
C THR A 739 22.22 16.80 12.41
N LEU A 740 21.04 17.12 11.87
CA LEU A 740 20.31 16.24 10.94
C LEU A 740 20.98 16.16 9.56
N GLU A 741 21.61 17.24 9.08
CA GLU A 741 22.40 17.24 7.84
C GLU A 741 23.64 16.35 7.94
N LYS A 742 24.34 16.39 9.09
CA LYS A 742 25.45 15.48 9.38
C LYS A 742 25.01 14.01 9.38
N ALA A 743 23.80 13.73 9.86
CA ALA A 743 23.23 12.38 9.89
C ALA A 743 22.83 11.83 8.50
N ARG A 744 22.73 12.69 7.49
CA ARG A 744 22.30 12.34 6.11
C ARG A 744 23.27 11.38 5.41
N GLY A 745 24.53 11.33 5.82
CA GLY A 745 25.53 10.39 5.30
C GLY A 745 25.50 8.99 5.93
N GLY A 746 24.68 8.78 6.97
CA GLY A 746 24.70 7.57 7.80
C GLY A 746 23.61 6.54 7.49
N LEU A 747 23.55 5.50 8.35
CA LEU A 747 22.58 4.40 8.25
C LEU A 747 21.10 4.85 8.40
N PHE A 748 20.88 6.03 9.01
CA PHE A 748 19.56 6.62 9.30
C PHE A 748 19.21 7.81 8.39
N ARG A 749 19.76 7.84 7.17
CA ARG A 749 19.51 8.90 6.19
C ARG A 749 18.03 9.20 5.98
N VAL A 750 17.20 8.18 5.75
CA VAL A 750 15.76 8.37 5.42
C VAL A 750 14.98 8.98 6.60
N PRO A 751 15.10 8.47 7.85
CA PRO A 751 14.55 9.16 9.02
C PRO A 751 15.04 10.60 9.20
N ALA A 752 16.34 10.84 8.98
CA ALA A 752 16.94 12.17 9.10
C ALA A 752 16.36 13.13 8.06
N GLU A 753 16.23 12.71 6.80
CA GLU A 753 15.59 13.48 5.73
C GLU A 753 14.12 13.80 6.06
N ARG A 754 13.36 12.84 6.59
CA ARG A 754 11.95 13.04 7.00
C ARG A 754 11.80 14.02 8.16
N LEU A 755 12.66 13.93 9.17
CA LEU A 755 12.66 14.85 10.31
C LEU A 755 13.10 16.25 9.90
N LEU A 756 14.17 16.36 9.10
CA LEU A 756 14.67 17.64 8.61
C LEU A 756 13.60 18.38 7.80
N THR A 757 12.92 17.63 6.93
CA THR A 757 11.75 18.12 6.19
C THR A 757 10.65 18.63 7.13
N TRP A 758 10.25 17.85 8.13
CA TRP A 758 9.17 18.24 9.06
C TRP A 758 9.51 19.50 9.87
N TYR A 759 10.75 19.60 10.37
CA TYR A 759 11.26 20.77 11.10
C TYR A 759 11.33 22.04 10.23
N ASP A 760 11.59 21.90 8.93
CA ASP A 760 11.65 23.05 8.02
C ASP A 760 10.25 23.63 7.73
N LEU A 761 9.21 22.78 7.72
CA LEU A 761 7.83 23.17 7.43
C LEU A 761 7.10 23.85 8.61
N ASP A 762 7.35 23.46 9.85
CA ASP A 762 6.63 23.94 11.04
C ASP A 762 6.93 25.40 11.40
N HIS A 763 7.97 26.02 10.82
CA HIS A 763 8.38 27.40 11.12
C HIS A 763 8.37 28.36 9.93
N ALA A 764 7.85 27.95 8.76
CA ALA A 764 7.62 28.85 7.63
C ALA A 764 6.62 29.99 7.97
N THR A 765 5.66 29.73 8.85
CA THR A 765 4.65 30.70 9.35
C THR A 765 5.22 31.80 10.25
N LYS A 766 6.49 31.73 10.68
CA LYS A 766 7.15 32.74 11.53
C LYS A 766 8.24 33.55 10.80
N ARG A 767 8.35 33.47 9.47
CA ARG A 767 9.29 34.30 8.70
C ARG A 767 8.84 35.75 8.68
N THR A 768 9.29 36.54 9.64
CA THR A 768 9.37 38.00 9.50
C THR A 768 10.35 38.34 8.38
N GLN A 769 9.99 39.35 7.57
CA GLN A 769 10.60 39.71 6.28
C GLN A 769 12.10 40.10 6.32
N THR A 770 12.73 40.17 7.48
CA THR A 770 14.09 40.74 7.64
C THR A 770 15.25 39.76 7.48
N ALA A 771 15.01 38.44 7.39
CA ALA A 771 16.07 37.43 7.24
C ALA A 771 16.11 36.75 5.86
N ALA A 772 15.46 37.35 4.85
CA ALA A 772 15.27 36.75 3.53
C ALA A 772 16.54 36.71 2.64
N GLN A 773 17.65 37.33 3.05
CA GLN A 773 18.77 37.59 2.14
C GLN A 773 20.03 36.74 2.30
N ASP A 774 20.25 36.04 3.43
CA ASP A 774 21.60 35.51 3.70
C ASP A 774 21.74 33.99 3.81
N ARG A 775 20.65 33.22 3.90
CA ARG A 775 20.70 31.76 3.76
C ARG A 775 19.37 31.25 3.20
N SER A 776 19.26 31.15 1.89
CA SER A 776 18.37 30.16 1.29
C SER A 776 18.85 28.77 1.75
N PRO A 777 18.07 27.98 2.50
CA PRO A 777 18.39 26.57 2.59
C PRO A 777 18.22 25.99 1.18
N ASP A 778 19.34 25.65 0.54
CA ASP A 778 19.46 24.97 -0.76
C ASP A 778 18.82 23.57 -0.79
N VAL A 779 17.97 23.23 0.18
CA VAL A 779 17.39 21.91 0.35
C VAL A 779 15.88 21.98 0.23
N ILE A 780 15.42 22.30 -0.99
CA ILE A 780 14.05 21.96 -1.41
C ILE A 780 14.01 20.45 -1.56
N HIS A 781 13.65 19.74 -0.48
CA HIS A 781 13.41 18.31 -0.54
C HIS A 781 12.26 18.02 -1.51
N ARG A 782 12.62 17.46 -2.67
CA ARG A 782 11.76 17.43 -3.86
C ARG A 782 10.50 16.59 -3.73
N ASP A 783 10.39 15.70 -2.73
CA ASP A 783 9.29 14.73 -2.69
C ASP A 783 8.43 14.79 -1.41
N LEU A 784 8.97 14.55 -0.20
CA LEU A 784 8.13 14.31 0.99
C LEU A 784 7.60 15.59 1.68
N GLY A 785 8.41 16.64 1.75
CA GLY A 785 7.98 17.91 2.36
C GLY A 785 7.00 18.66 1.50
N PHE A 786 7.23 18.57 0.19
CA PHE A 786 6.33 19.06 -0.81
C PHE A 786 4.97 18.36 -0.74
N GLN A 787 4.92 17.03 -0.61
CA GLN A 787 3.66 16.29 -0.41
C GLN A 787 2.89 16.75 0.84
N LEU A 788 3.57 16.89 1.98
CA LEU A 788 2.92 17.30 3.23
C LEU A 788 2.42 18.75 3.17
N LEU A 789 3.20 19.66 2.55
CA LEU A 789 2.78 21.03 2.29
C LEU A 789 1.56 21.09 1.36
N GLN A 790 1.61 20.39 0.24
CA GLN A 790 0.51 20.34 -0.71
C GLN A 790 -0.75 19.75 -0.08
N SER A 791 -0.61 18.75 0.79
CA SER A 791 -1.72 18.18 1.55
C SER A 791 -2.34 19.22 2.51
N LYS A 792 -1.51 19.95 3.26
CA LYS A 792 -1.98 21.04 4.14
C LYS A 792 -2.66 22.18 3.36
N VAL A 793 -2.07 22.60 2.24
CA VAL A 793 -2.66 23.63 1.36
C VAL A 793 -3.99 23.15 0.80
N ALA A 794 -4.07 21.89 0.36
CA ALA A 794 -5.30 21.30 -0.14
C ALA A 794 -6.39 21.22 0.94
N LEU A 795 -6.04 20.84 2.17
CA LEU A 795 -6.96 20.82 3.30
C LEU A 795 -7.40 22.23 3.74
N ALA A 796 -6.54 23.24 3.62
CA ALA A 796 -6.95 24.62 3.89
C ALA A 796 -8.02 25.09 2.91
N GLU A 797 -7.99 24.61 1.66
CA GLU A 797 -8.96 24.96 0.62
C GLU A 797 -10.17 24.00 0.58
N MET A 798 -10.33 23.11 1.57
CA MET A 798 -11.43 22.13 1.58
C MET A 798 -12.79 22.81 1.83
N PRO A 799 -13.88 22.34 1.17
CA PRO A 799 -15.21 22.87 1.43
C PRO A 799 -15.75 22.38 2.78
N CYS A 800 -16.28 23.32 3.58
CA CYS A 800 -17.00 23.00 4.82
C CYS A 800 -18.42 22.47 4.59
N THR A 801 -18.92 22.50 3.36
CA THR A 801 -20.25 22.02 2.95
C THR A 801 -20.21 20.56 2.45
N LEU A 802 -21.38 19.95 2.24
CA LEU A 802 -21.57 18.64 1.59
C LEU A 802 -21.20 18.75 0.09
N ALA A 803 -19.94 18.99 -0.23
CA ALA A 803 -19.52 19.13 -1.61
C ALA A 803 -19.60 17.78 -2.34
N ARG A 804 -20.62 17.62 -3.20
CA ARG A 804 -20.78 16.56 -4.22
C ARG A 804 -21.06 15.12 -3.76
N LEU A 805 -21.36 14.85 -2.48
CA LEU A 805 -22.13 13.64 -2.14
C LEU A 805 -23.60 13.96 -2.40
N ASP A 806 -24.20 13.35 -3.43
CA ASP A 806 -25.65 13.39 -3.53
C ASP A 806 -26.23 12.40 -2.51
N LEU A 807 -26.96 12.94 -1.54
CA LEU A 807 -27.70 12.18 -0.54
C LEU A 807 -29.01 11.61 -1.13
N GLY A 808 -29.19 11.64 -2.45
CA GLY A 808 -30.43 11.33 -3.15
C GLY A 808 -31.48 12.42 -2.94
N LEU A 809 -31.02 13.66 -2.73
CA LEU A 809 -31.86 14.82 -2.41
C LEU A 809 -32.35 15.54 -3.67
N ASP A 810 -32.09 15.03 -4.86
CA ASP A 810 -32.56 15.62 -6.12
C ASP A 810 -34.09 15.69 -6.24
N LYS A 811 -34.84 15.01 -5.36
CA LYS A 811 -36.30 15.14 -5.21
C LYS A 811 -36.74 16.13 -4.13
N THR A 812 -35.81 16.75 -3.41
CA THR A 812 -36.13 17.75 -2.37
C THR A 812 -36.25 19.14 -2.98
N PRO A 813 -37.16 19.98 -2.47
CA PRO A 813 -37.33 21.35 -2.95
C PRO A 813 -36.00 22.11 -2.92
N VAL A 814 -35.75 22.92 -3.95
CA VAL A 814 -34.52 23.73 -4.09
C VAL A 814 -34.28 24.61 -2.84
N GLU A 815 -35.34 25.02 -2.14
CA GLU A 815 -35.25 25.78 -0.89
C GLU A 815 -34.59 24.97 0.26
N VAL A 816 -34.87 23.68 0.38
CA VAL A 816 -34.28 22.82 1.43
C VAL A 816 -32.82 22.54 1.13
N ARG A 817 -32.47 22.38 -0.15
CA ARG A 817 -31.08 22.22 -0.61
C ARG A 817 -30.26 23.48 -0.33
N ARG A 818 -30.80 24.67 -0.64
CA ARG A 818 -30.17 25.96 -0.26
C ARG A 818 -30.03 26.10 1.26
N ALA A 819 -31.06 25.77 2.04
CA ALA A 819 -31.00 25.85 3.49
C ALA A 819 -29.95 24.90 4.11
N LEU A 820 -29.72 23.73 3.49
CA LEU A 820 -28.66 22.79 3.88
C LEU A 820 -27.26 23.29 3.50
N ASP A 821 -27.13 23.93 2.35
CA ASP A 821 -25.87 24.54 1.88
C ASP A 821 -25.52 25.84 2.64
N GLU A 822 -26.53 26.57 3.15
CA GLU A 822 -26.40 27.82 3.93
C GLU A 822 -26.23 27.62 5.44
N LEU A 823 -26.33 26.37 5.95
CA LEU A 823 -26.13 26.06 7.36
C LEU A 823 -24.68 26.37 7.76
N PRO A 824 -24.43 27.36 8.66
CA PRO A 824 -23.07 27.69 9.07
C PRO A 824 -22.45 26.51 9.83
N PRO A 825 -21.14 26.26 9.68
CA PRO A 825 -20.45 25.26 10.48
C PRO A 825 -20.58 25.62 11.96
N SER A 826 -20.93 24.64 12.81
CA SER A 826 -21.04 24.88 14.25
C SER A 826 -19.69 25.40 14.80
N PRO A 827 -19.69 26.23 15.87
CA PRO A 827 -18.46 26.69 16.52
C PRO A 827 -17.64 25.57 17.19
N VAL A 828 -18.16 24.34 17.18
CA VAL A 828 -17.51 23.10 17.65
C VAL A 828 -17.02 22.24 16.48
N SER A 829 -17.20 22.69 15.22
CA SER A 829 -16.80 21.93 14.05
C SER A 829 -15.29 21.99 13.83
N LEU A 830 -14.72 20.91 13.30
CA LEU A 830 -13.32 20.82 12.90
C LEU A 830 -12.94 21.94 11.90
N CYS A 831 -13.90 22.46 11.14
CA CYS A 831 -13.70 23.59 10.21
C CYS A 831 -13.29 24.88 10.93
N ALA A 832 -13.81 25.15 12.13
CA ALA A 832 -13.43 26.34 12.90
C ALA A 832 -12.03 26.22 13.53
N MET A 833 -11.50 25.00 13.68
CA MET A 833 -10.16 24.73 14.21
C MET A 833 -9.07 24.68 13.13
N LEU A 834 -9.44 24.66 11.85
CA LEU A 834 -8.51 24.61 10.72
C LEU A 834 -8.44 26.00 10.05
N PRO A 835 -7.34 26.76 10.25
CA PRO A 835 -7.21 28.08 9.65
C PRO A 835 -7.21 28.00 8.12
N GLY A 836 -8.14 28.73 7.48
CA GLY A 836 -8.23 28.86 6.01
C GLY A 836 -9.43 28.16 5.36
N ALA A 837 -10.20 27.33 6.07
CA ALA A 837 -11.32 26.59 5.51
C ALA A 837 -12.42 27.51 4.92
N ARG A 838 -12.81 27.27 3.65
CA ARG A 838 -13.78 28.12 2.92
C ARG A 838 -15.21 27.59 3.03
N VAL A 839 -16.16 28.51 3.06
CA VAL A 839 -17.61 28.21 3.03
C VAL A 839 -18.06 27.80 1.61
N THR A 840 -17.34 28.27 0.58
CA THR A 840 -17.69 28.02 -0.83
C THR A 840 -17.01 26.77 -1.39
N PRO A 841 -17.69 25.95 -2.22
CA PRO A 841 -17.08 24.81 -2.91
C PRO A 841 -15.93 25.21 -3.83
N ILE A 842 -14.96 24.31 -4.03
CA ILE A 842 -13.85 24.52 -4.98
C ILE A 842 -14.44 24.69 -6.39
N ALA A 843 -14.16 25.84 -7.01
CA ALA A 843 -14.61 26.14 -8.36
C ALA A 843 -13.89 25.24 -9.37
N GLU A 844 -14.64 24.45 -10.13
CA GLU A 844 -14.13 23.86 -11.38
C GLU A 844 -14.15 24.96 -12.43
N ARG A 845 -12.98 25.31 -12.95
CA ARG A 845 -12.74 26.31 -14.01
C ARG A 845 -13.90 26.33 -15.02
N LYS A 846 -14.81 27.31 -14.88
CA LYS A 846 -15.49 27.92 -16.03
C LYS A 846 -14.56 29.01 -16.54
N GLY A 847 -14.57 29.22 -17.86
CA GLY A 847 -13.58 30.00 -18.61
C GLY A 847 -13.16 31.34 -18.00
N GLU A 848 -11.98 31.78 -18.43
CA GLU A 848 -11.34 33.07 -18.13
C GLU A 848 -12.31 34.21 -17.85
N GLU A 849 -12.30 34.69 -16.60
CA GLU A 849 -12.04 36.09 -16.29
C GLU A 849 -11.31 36.14 -14.94
N GLN A 850 -10.22 36.90 -14.90
CA GLN A 850 -9.34 37.04 -13.75
C GLN A 850 -10.08 37.73 -12.60
N ASP A 851 -10.27 37.01 -11.50
CA ASP A 851 -10.61 37.63 -10.21
C ASP A 851 -9.70 37.02 -9.11
N GLU A 852 -9.01 37.88 -8.36
CA GLU A 852 -8.00 37.51 -7.36
C GLU A 852 -8.58 36.79 -6.13
N THR A 853 -9.91 36.58 -6.11
CA THR A 853 -10.67 35.92 -5.05
C THR A 853 -10.90 34.42 -5.27
N VAL A 854 -10.59 33.89 -6.47
CA VAL A 854 -10.91 32.51 -6.88
C VAL A 854 -9.90 31.49 -6.33
N SER A 855 -10.40 30.34 -5.86
CA SER A 855 -9.65 29.23 -5.25
C SER A 855 -8.37 28.88 -6.02
N ARG A 856 -7.20 28.96 -5.34
CA ARG A 856 -5.88 28.68 -5.93
C ARG A 856 -5.59 27.18 -6.16
N PHE A 857 -6.51 26.29 -5.77
CA PHE A 857 -6.31 24.84 -5.77
C PHE A 857 -7.50 24.13 -6.41
N THR A 858 -7.28 23.35 -7.47
CA THR A 858 -8.32 22.60 -8.18
C THR A 858 -8.33 21.11 -7.80
N VAL A 859 -9.42 20.38 -8.07
CA VAL A 859 -9.45 18.89 -7.93
C VAL A 859 -8.33 18.23 -8.76
N SER A 860 -7.97 18.86 -9.88
CA SER A 860 -6.87 18.42 -10.71
C SER A 860 -5.50 18.59 -10.00
N ASP A 861 -5.32 19.61 -9.17
CA ASP A 861 -4.13 19.82 -8.33
C ASP A 861 -4.05 18.84 -7.15
N LEU A 862 -5.21 18.40 -6.66
CA LEU A 862 -5.31 17.41 -5.58
C LEU A 862 -4.91 15.99 -6.05
N VAL A 863 -5.36 15.55 -7.23
CA VAL A 863 -4.93 14.26 -7.81
C VAL A 863 -3.45 14.27 -8.20
N ARG A 864 -2.86 15.47 -8.36
CA ARG A 864 -1.41 15.66 -8.57
C ARG A 864 -0.58 15.47 -7.31
N LEU A 865 -1.19 15.37 -6.12
CA LEU A 865 -0.48 15.09 -4.88
C LEU A 865 0.23 13.72 -5.00
N PRO A 866 1.56 13.66 -4.90
CA PRO A 866 2.25 12.39 -5.07
C PRO A 866 1.80 11.38 -3.99
N VAL A 867 1.59 10.12 -4.38
CA VAL A 867 1.16 9.04 -3.48
C VAL A 867 -0.24 9.29 -2.87
N VAL A 868 -1.05 10.16 -3.49
CA VAL A 868 -2.44 10.43 -3.08
C VAL A 868 -3.29 9.17 -2.96
N GLN A 869 -3.05 8.19 -3.81
CA GLN A 869 -3.77 6.93 -3.81
C GLN A 869 -3.52 6.10 -2.54
N ASN A 870 -2.43 6.35 -1.80
CA ASN A 870 -2.05 5.58 -0.60
C ASN A 870 -2.05 6.45 0.66
N ASP A 871 -0.96 7.19 0.89
CA ASP A 871 -0.67 7.82 2.18
C ASP A 871 -1.55 9.06 2.44
N PHE A 872 -2.01 9.71 1.37
CA PHE A 872 -2.79 10.95 1.42
C PHE A 872 -4.21 10.79 0.87
N ILE A 873 -4.74 9.55 0.82
CA ILE A 873 -6.09 9.30 0.27
C ILE A 873 -7.18 9.97 1.11
N ALA A 874 -6.95 10.15 2.41
CA ALA A 874 -7.85 10.89 3.30
C ALA A 874 -7.93 12.38 2.92
N THR A 875 -6.80 12.98 2.52
CA THR A 875 -6.78 14.36 1.97
C THR A 875 -7.61 14.43 0.71
N PHE A 876 -7.48 13.45 -0.20
CA PHE A 876 -8.30 13.39 -1.40
C PHE A 876 -9.80 13.30 -1.08
N LEU A 877 -10.19 12.38 -0.18
CA LEU A 877 -11.57 12.22 0.26
C LEU A 877 -12.15 13.55 0.79
N MET A 878 -11.45 14.21 1.72
CA MET A 878 -11.95 15.42 2.37
C MET A 878 -12.05 16.61 1.41
N VAL A 879 -11.09 16.78 0.50
CA VAL A 879 -11.12 17.89 -0.45
C VAL A 879 -12.16 17.63 -1.55
N ARG A 880 -12.32 16.38 -1.99
CA ARG A 880 -13.25 16.02 -3.07
C ARG A 880 -14.71 15.96 -2.63
N PHE A 881 -14.96 15.53 -1.40
CA PHE A 881 -16.29 15.22 -0.87
C PHE A 881 -16.69 16.07 0.36
N GLY A 882 -15.79 16.91 0.85
CA GLY A 882 -15.99 17.79 2.00
C GLY A 882 -15.74 17.13 3.37
N LEU A 883 -15.79 17.96 4.41
CA LEU A 883 -15.65 17.54 5.82
C LEU A 883 -16.61 16.40 6.24
N PRO A 884 -17.89 16.37 5.81
CA PRO A 884 -18.83 15.30 6.18
C PRO A 884 -18.33 13.91 5.78
N ALA A 885 -17.65 13.77 4.64
CA ALA A 885 -17.07 12.51 4.21
C ALA A 885 -15.91 12.07 5.14
N GLY A 886 -15.08 13.02 5.58
CA GLY A 886 -14.06 12.78 6.61
C GLY A 886 -14.65 12.34 7.95
N LEU A 887 -15.76 12.97 8.38
CA LEU A 887 -16.47 12.59 9.61
C LEU A 887 -17.16 11.22 9.48
N ALA A 888 -17.77 10.93 8.32
CA ALA A 888 -18.37 9.63 8.03
C ALA A 888 -17.33 8.52 8.06
N LEU A 889 -16.14 8.79 7.51
CA LEU A 889 -15.00 7.89 7.61
C LEU A 889 -14.58 7.67 9.06
N LEU A 890 -14.36 8.73 9.83
CA LEU A 890 -13.98 8.61 11.25
C LEU A 890 -15.03 7.81 12.03
N ALA A 891 -16.32 8.07 11.78
CA ALA A 891 -17.43 7.33 12.39
C ALA A 891 -17.37 5.84 12.02
N ALA A 892 -17.15 5.49 10.75
CA ALA A 892 -17.03 4.11 10.30
C ALA A 892 -15.83 3.38 10.96
N GLN A 893 -14.70 4.06 11.11
CA GLN A 893 -13.51 3.56 11.80
C GLN A 893 -13.80 3.30 13.28
N VAL A 894 -14.40 4.27 13.96
CA VAL A 894 -14.79 4.18 15.37
C VAL A 894 -15.79 3.04 15.59
N ILE A 895 -16.86 2.96 14.79
CA ILE A 895 -17.87 1.89 14.87
C ILE A 895 -17.21 0.52 14.72
N THR A 896 -16.27 0.38 13.78
CA THR A 896 -15.56 -0.88 13.54
C THR A 896 -14.69 -1.28 14.74
N VAL A 897 -13.87 -0.37 15.27
CA VAL A 897 -12.98 -0.65 16.41
C VAL A 897 -13.79 -0.96 17.68
N PHE A 898 -14.78 -0.14 18.00
CA PHE A 898 -15.64 -0.40 19.16
C PHE A 898 -16.45 -1.68 18.99
N GLY A 899 -16.90 -1.99 17.78
CA GLY A 899 -17.55 -3.26 17.45
C GLY A 899 -16.64 -4.47 17.73
N LEU A 900 -15.40 -4.44 17.24
CA LEU A 900 -14.40 -5.50 17.48
C LEU A 900 -14.09 -5.68 18.97
N LEU A 901 -13.91 -4.58 19.71
CA LEU A 901 -13.65 -4.62 21.15
C LEU A 901 -14.86 -5.14 21.93
N ALA A 902 -16.08 -4.70 21.59
CA ALA A 902 -17.31 -5.20 22.19
C ALA A 902 -17.50 -6.70 21.91
N LEU A 903 -17.11 -7.17 20.72
CA LEU A 903 -17.12 -8.57 20.35
C LEU A 903 -16.13 -9.40 21.19
N ALA A 904 -14.90 -8.87 21.37
CA ALA A 904 -13.90 -9.49 22.24
C ALA A 904 -14.40 -9.60 23.68
N VAL A 905 -15.04 -8.55 24.21
CA VAL A 905 -15.65 -8.56 25.54
C VAL A 905 -16.79 -9.59 25.64
N SER A 906 -17.59 -9.74 24.58
CA SER A 906 -18.66 -10.76 24.54
C SER A 906 -18.11 -12.18 24.68
N LEU A 907 -17.02 -12.49 23.98
CA LEU A 907 -16.34 -13.79 24.07
C LEU A 907 -15.79 -14.08 25.46
N MET A 908 -15.33 -13.04 26.17
CA MET A 908 -14.78 -13.15 27.51
C MET A 908 -15.87 -13.29 28.60
N ARG A 909 -17.12 -12.90 28.33
CA ARG A 909 -18.22 -12.90 29.31
C ARG A 909 -18.88 -14.28 29.48
N GLU A 910 -18.87 -15.13 28.45
CA GLU A 910 -19.55 -16.42 28.51
C GLU A 910 -18.70 -17.47 29.25
N ARG A 911 -19.18 -17.88 30.44
CA ARG A 911 -18.63 -19.01 31.21
C ARG A 911 -19.12 -20.31 30.58
N ALA A 912 -18.53 -20.72 29.46
CA ALA A 912 -18.70 -22.09 28.97
C ALA A 912 -18.03 -23.05 29.98
N MET A 913 -18.83 -23.83 30.70
CA MET A 913 -18.33 -24.89 31.57
C MET A 913 -17.74 -26.03 30.72
N GLY A 914 -16.49 -25.86 30.27
CA GLY A 914 -15.75 -26.80 29.42
C GLY A 914 -14.46 -26.17 28.90
N SER A 915 -13.30 -26.74 29.26
CA SER A 915 -11.98 -26.12 29.13
C SER A 915 -11.54 -25.79 27.69
N ALA A 916 -11.97 -26.57 26.70
CA ALA A 916 -11.59 -26.40 25.28
C ALA A 916 -12.22 -25.15 24.63
N GLN A 917 -13.52 -24.95 24.82
CA GLN A 917 -14.25 -23.83 24.22
C GLN A 917 -13.90 -22.51 24.89
N GLU A 918 -13.77 -22.49 26.22
CA GLU A 918 -13.34 -21.31 26.95
C GLU A 918 -11.96 -20.83 26.46
N GLY A 919 -11.08 -21.77 26.18
CA GLY A 919 -9.78 -21.49 25.60
C GLY A 919 -9.83 -20.88 24.21
N ALA A 920 -10.66 -21.43 23.32
CA ALA A 920 -10.88 -20.87 21.99
C ALA A 920 -11.48 -19.45 22.05
N ASN A 921 -12.47 -19.22 22.92
CA ASN A 921 -13.08 -17.89 23.11
C ASN A 921 -12.05 -16.86 23.58
N LYS A 922 -11.21 -17.20 24.57
CA LYS A 922 -10.14 -16.32 25.06
C LYS A 922 -9.09 -16.04 23.97
N GLY A 923 -8.66 -17.07 23.24
CA GLY A 923 -7.71 -16.91 22.14
C GLY A 923 -8.24 -15.97 21.06
N MET A 924 -9.49 -16.15 20.64
CA MET A 924 -10.14 -15.27 19.67
C MET A 924 -10.33 -13.85 20.19
N ALA A 925 -10.64 -13.66 21.48
CA ALA A 925 -10.74 -12.33 22.08
C ALA A 925 -9.40 -11.57 22.04
N ILE A 926 -8.28 -12.25 22.29
CA ILE A 926 -6.94 -11.66 22.18
C ILE A 926 -6.67 -11.23 20.73
N ILE A 927 -7.00 -12.09 19.76
CA ILE A 927 -6.82 -11.75 18.34
C ILE A 927 -7.63 -10.52 17.94
N LEU A 928 -8.90 -10.43 18.36
CA LEU A 928 -9.77 -9.29 18.04
C LEU A 928 -9.21 -7.95 18.58
N VAL A 929 -8.67 -7.94 19.79
CA VAL A 929 -8.01 -6.75 20.34
C VAL A 929 -6.75 -6.41 19.54
N GLY A 930 -6.00 -7.41 19.07
CA GLY A 930 -4.83 -7.22 18.22
C GLY A 930 -5.20 -6.61 16.87
N ILE A 931 -6.24 -7.13 16.21
CA ILE A 931 -6.78 -6.59 14.95
C ILE A 931 -7.26 -5.15 15.16
N ALA A 932 -8.02 -4.88 16.21
CA ALA A 932 -8.49 -3.53 16.52
C ALA A 932 -7.33 -2.55 16.71
N THR A 933 -6.27 -2.98 17.41
CA THR A 933 -5.06 -2.17 17.63
C THR A 933 -4.32 -1.88 16.33
N ILE A 934 -4.15 -2.88 15.47
CA ILE A 934 -3.50 -2.72 14.16
C ILE A 934 -4.27 -1.73 13.29
N PHE A 935 -5.60 -1.88 13.18
CA PHE A 935 -6.44 -0.95 12.42
C PHE A 935 -6.36 0.48 12.97
N SER A 936 -6.46 0.64 14.30
CA SER A 936 -6.33 1.95 14.93
C SER A 936 -4.98 2.61 14.61
N LEU A 937 -3.87 1.87 14.68
CA LEU A 937 -2.55 2.41 14.39
C LEU A 937 -2.40 2.80 12.91
N HIS A 938 -2.85 1.95 11.99
CA HIS A 938 -2.84 2.27 10.55
C HIS A 938 -3.64 3.55 10.25
N TRP A 939 -4.85 3.67 10.81
CA TRP A 939 -5.66 4.87 10.61
C TRP A 939 -5.06 6.10 11.28
N SER A 940 -4.55 5.99 12.51
CA SER A 940 -3.92 7.13 13.21
C SER A 940 -2.67 7.63 12.50
N ILE A 941 -1.82 6.74 11.96
CA ILE A 941 -0.63 7.13 11.19
C ILE A 941 -1.05 7.81 9.88
N SER A 942 -2.00 7.24 9.15
CA SER A 942 -2.50 7.82 7.89
C SER A 942 -3.17 9.18 8.11
N TRP A 943 -4.00 9.33 9.16
CA TRP A 943 -4.53 10.63 9.58
C TRP A 943 -3.42 11.61 9.96
N GLY A 944 -2.37 11.13 10.64
CA GLY A 944 -1.18 11.92 10.97
C GLY A 944 -0.43 12.44 9.74
N ASN A 945 -0.34 11.65 8.66
CA ASN A 945 0.21 12.08 7.38
C ASN A 945 -0.69 13.11 6.69
N ALA A 946 -1.98 12.81 6.55
CA ALA A 946 -2.95 13.66 5.87
C ALA A 946 -3.07 15.04 6.53
N LEU A 947 -3.04 15.10 7.87
CA LEU A 947 -3.11 16.36 8.63
C LEU A 947 -1.71 17.00 8.83
N GLY A 948 -0.65 16.29 8.47
CA GLY A 948 0.75 16.69 8.69
C GLY A 948 1.11 16.90 10.16
N LEU A 949 0.55 16.07 11.05
CA LEU A 949 0.81 16.03 12.50
C LEU A 949 2.03 15.18 12.86
N LEU A 950 2.46 14.29 11.96
CA LEU A 950 3.61 13.41 12.14
C LEU A 950 4.58 13.58 10.97
N PRO A 951 5.90 13.35 11.16
CA PRO A 951 6.82 13.20 10.03
C PRO A 951 6.33 12.06 9.14
N VAL A 952 6.26 12.28 7.82
CA VAL A 952 5.59 11.37 6.87
C VAL A 952 6.09 9.93 7.06
N MET A 953 5.18 9.04 7.45
CA MET A 953 5.42 7.60 7.55
C MET A 953 4.49 6.88 6.57
N GLY A 954 5.03 6.33 5.49
CA GLY A 954 4.21 5.68 4.46
C GLY A 954 3.45 4.48 5.01
N GLN A 955 2.14 4.65 5.23
CA GLN A 955 1.23 3.58 5.64
C GLN A 955 -0.14 3.85 5.00
N PRO A 956 -0.68 2.88 4.25
CA PRO A 956 -1.95 3.04 3.59
C PRO A 956 -3.09 3.07 4.61
N MET A 957 -4.10 3.89 4.32
CA MET A 957 -5.34 3.89 5.08
C MET A 957 -6.17 2.64 4.72
N THR A 958 -6.20 1.67 5.63
CA THR A 958 -6.90 0.40 5.42
C THR A 958 -8.36 0.63 4.98
N PHE A 959 -8.78 -0.09 3.94
CA PHE A 959 -10.08 -0.06 3.24
C PHE A 959 -10.27 1.04 2.18
N ILE A 960 -9.51 2.13 2.20
CA ILE A 960 -9.72 3.26 1.28
C ILE A 960 -8.52 3.48 0.35
N ALA A 961 -7.31 3.24 0.83
CA ALA A 961 -6.10 3.39 0.04
C ALA A 961 -5.96 2.32 -1.06
N ALA A 962 -5.20 2.63 -2.10
CA ALA A 962 -4.83 1.74 -3.18
C ALA A 962 -3.72 0.74 -2.78
N ALA A 963 -3.94 -0.03 -1.71
CA ALA A 963 -2.96 -0.92 -1.12
C ALA A 963 -3.40 -2.39 -1.20
N THR A 964 -3.30 -2.96 -2.39
CA THR A 964 -3.76 -4.33 -2.70
C THR A 964 -3.13 -5.39 -1.80
N SER A 965 -1.82 -5.35 -1.62
CA SER A 965 -1.09 -6.30 -0.76
C SER A 965 -1.52 -6.17 0.71
N HIS A 966 -1.65 -4.96 1.22
CA HIS A 966 -2.18 -4.68 2.57
C HIS A 966 -3.61 -5.21 2.75
N HIS A 967 -4.49 -4.98 1.77
CA HIS A 967 -5.86 -5.46 1.81
C HIS A 967 -5.96 -7.00 1.76
N MET A 968 -5.20 -7.65 0.88
CA MET A 968 -5.21 -9.10 0.72
C MET A 968 -4.56 -9.83 1.90
N LEU A 969 -3.42 -9.33 2.39
CA LEU A 969 -2.58 -10.04 3.36
C LEU A 969 -2.91 -9.68 4.81
N MET A 970 -3.56 -8.53 5.06
CA MET A 970 -3.88 -8.08 6.42
C MET A 970 -5.39 -7.87 6.65
N ALA A 971 -6.07 -7.10 5.79
CA ALA A 971 -7.47 -6.73 6.02
C ALA A 971 -8.43 -7.92 5.82
N LEU A 972 -8.29 -8.68 4.71
CA LEU A 972 -9.16 -9.82 4.43
C LEU A 972 -9.07 -10.93 5.50
N PRO A 973 -7.88 -11.39 5.93
CA PRO A 973 -7.77 -12.33 7.05
C PRO A 973 -8.40 -11.80 8.33
N SER A 974 -8.24 -10.50 8.62
CA SER A 974 -8.84 -9.86 9.80
C SER A 974 -10.37 -9.91 9.80
N ILE A 975 -10.99 -9.66 8.65
CA ILE A 975 -12.46 -9.75 8.48
C ILE A 975 -12.92 -11.19 8.68
N ALA A 976 -12.25 -12.16 8.06
CA ALA A 976 -12.59 -13.58 8.20
C ALA A 976 -12.50 -14.03 9.68
N ILE A 977 -11.44 -13.64 10.38
CA ILE A 977 -11.26 -13.92 11.81
C ILE A 977 -12.38 -13.25 12.64
N ALA A 978 -12.74 -12.00 12.36
CA ALA A 978 -13.80 -11.29 13.07
C ALA A 978 -15.17 -11.98 12.90
N LEU A 979 -15.49 -12.44 11.69
CA LEU A 979 -16.72 -13.18 11.39
C LEU A 979 -16.75 -14.54 12.12
N ILE A 980 -15.64 -15.28 12.11
CA ILE A 980 -15.50 -16.54 12.86
C ILE A 980 -15.68 -16.29 14.37
N ALA A 981 -15.03 -15.25 14.90
CA ALA A 981 -15.13 -14.87 16.30
C ALA A 981 -16.57 -14.52 16.70
N GLY A 982 -17.30 -13.83 15.83
CA GLY A 982 -18.68 -13.46 16.11
C GLY A 982 -19.68 -14.62 16.01
N ARG A 983 -19.43 -15.59 15.13
CA ARG A 983 -20.13 -16.89 15.18
C ARG A 983 -19.85 -17.63 16.48
N LEU A 984 -18.60 -17.61 16.97
CA LEU A 984 -18.19 -18.24 18.22
C LEU A 984 -18.84 -17.59 19.44
N ALA A 985 -19.00 -16.27 19.44
CA ALA A 985 -19.64 -15.49 20.51
C ALA A 985 -21.15 -15.74 20.63
N ALA A 986 -21.80 -16.31 19.61
CA ALA A 986 -23.21 -16.65 19.64
C ALA A 986 -23.49 -18.06 20.19
N ILE A 987 -22.46 -18.86 20.47
CA ILE A 987 -22.56 -20.25 20.93
C ILE A 987 -22.87 -20.30 22.43
N ARG A 988 -24.16 -20.27 22.81
CA ARG A 988 -24.55 -20.30 24.23
C ARG A 988 -24.45 -21.67 24.92
N GLN A 989 -24.51 -22.78 24.18
CA GLN A 989 -24.22 -24.17 24.61
C GLN A 989 -24.37 -25.07 23.37
N LEU A 990 -23.41 -25.94 23.09
CA LEU A 990 -23.58 -26.98 22.05
C LEU A 990 -24.47 -28.09 22.64
N SER A 991 -25.74 -28.13 22.25
CA SER A 991 -26.53 -29.35 22.40
C SER A 991 -25.86 -30.46 21.56
N PRO A 992 -25.66 -31.67 22.11
CA PRO A 992 -25.09 -32.79 21.36
C PRO A 992 -25.90 -33.20 20.11
N THR A 993 -27.17 -32.81 20.00
CA THR A 993 -28.12 -33.43 19.06
C THR A 993 -28.77 -32.51 18.01
N SER A 994 -28.64 -31.18 18.07
CA SER A 994 -29.23 -30.34 17.01
C SER A 994 -28.55 -28.98 16.81
N ASP A 995 -28.06 -28.75 15.59
CA ASP A 995 -27.73 -27.40 15.11
C ASP A 995 -29.07 -26.70 14.77
N PRO A 996 -29.38 -25.51 15.31
CA PRO A 996 -30.60 -24.80 14.94
C PRO A 996 -30.56 -24.41 13.46
N PRO A 997 -31.67 -24.49 12.71
CA PRO A 997 -31.71 -24.06 11.31
C PRO A 997 -31.25 -22.59 11.19
N PRO A 998 -30.64 -22.19 10.05
CA PRO A 998 -30.12 -20.84 9.86
C PRO A 998 -31.20 -19.75 9.98
N TRP A 999 -32.47 -20.11 9.76
CA TRP A 999 -33.62 -19.22 9.83
C TRP A 999 -34.31 -19.34 11.19
N GLY A 1000 -34.17 -18.31 12.03
CA GLY A 1000 -34.64 -18.29 13.42
C GLY A 1000 -36.16 -18.35 13.64
N LEU A 1001 -36.95 -18.31 12.57
CA LEU A 1001 -38.42 -18.32 12.62
C LEU A 1001 -39.02 -19.61 13.18
N TRP A 1002 -38.29 -20.72 13.19
CA TRP A 1002 -38.87 -22.06 13.46
C TRP A 1002 -38.65 -22.60 14.88
N ARG A 1003 -37.94 -21.87 15.76
CA ARG A 1003 -37.79 -22.30 17.17
C ARG A 1003 -39.12 -22.30 17.94
N GLY A 1004 -40.12 -21.53 17.49
CA GLY A 1004 -41.47 -21.55 18.07
C GLY A 1004 -42.26 -22.80 17.70
N LEU A 1005 -42.12 -23.28 16.45
CA LEU A 1005 -42.89 -24.40 15.92
C LEU A 1005 -42.37 -25.78 16.39
N THR A 1006 -41.08 -25.89 16.70
CA THR A 1006 -40.48 -27.15 17.17
C THR A 1006 -40.68 -27.42 18.67
N ARG A 1007 -41.11 -26.42 19.47
CA ARG A 1007 -41.47 -26.62 20.89
C ARG A 1007 -42.95 -26.90 21.11
N ALA A 1008 -43.80 -26.61 20.14
CA ALA A 1008 -45.25 -26.81 20.24
C ALA A 1008 -45.76 -28.01 19.41
N GLY A 1009 -44.86 -28.85 18.90
CA GLY A 1009 -45.21 -29.95 18.02
C GLY A 1009 -44.19 -31.09 17.99
N LEU A 1010 -43.67 -31.46 19.16
CA LEU A 1010 -43.01 -32.75 19.42
C LEU A 1010 -43.39 -33.23 20.81
#